data_AF-A0ABD0UAS1-F1
#
_entry.id   AF-A0ABD0UAS1-F1
#
_cell.length_a   1.000
_cell.length_b   1.000
_cell.length_c   1.000
_cell.angle_alpha   90.00
_cell.angle_beta   90.00
_cell.angle_gamma   90.00
#
_symmetry.space_group_name_H-M   'P 1'
#
loop_
_entity.id
_entity.type
_entity.pdbx_description
1 polymer ?
#
loop_
_entity_poly.entity_id
_entity_poly.type
_entity_poly.pdbx_seq_one_letter_code
_entity_poly.pdbx_strand_id
1 'polypeptide(L)'
;MTLFFSRPLPKVYVSFPPHKSTMTSGTATAAADDELIYDMFSMMRAYRSGRVERFEPFEFVPPSIDPLTGVDSKDIVLNPTTGLSVRFYQPPSVSAEGNQKPPIVVFYHGGGFCLHRPSSAPYHNYLNYLTSKANIVAVSVDYRLAPEHPLPAAYEDSWEALQWVIGGGGNWDGDRVILAGDSAGGNIVHYLGMRLGRDGRKVEGMVLLNPYFWGKERIGGELEEREGALLTLKVVDPAWEFLCPETTGPDDPRVNPVAEGAPSLAELGCKRVLVSVGNMDLLVDRGRVYCQKLKASGWGGEAELVVAEGEDHGFFLLYPGNERAEAFMDRFVSFCNNKLCGVTYMNIQIFIYYTKKKLLFQKISPPASPISQFLGHSKFQPFKPTMNFSAASSPPVDTDDIIFEIPGFIRRYRNGRVERLIADVLVPPSLDLATGVQSKDVTINSTTGLSVRLYHPPSATSIPKKLPVLVTIHGGGFYLLRSSSSSYHNYINSLTAKAGVLAISIDYRLAPENPLPAAYEDCWEALEWVFATDDPWLSNLGDLENVYIAGESAGGNLVHSLGIRLGREGRKVEGLDRIGDEGVETRKGGILTPEHVDALWPFVCPETTGFDDPRINPVAEGAPSLATLGCRRVLVCVAELDLLRERGRLYYEKLKESDWEGDAEILESENEDHGFFFFNPGSLKAEELRKRIAGAICIYRSGRVERLRPEELVPPSLDPTTGVQSKDITINPTTGLSARLYLPPSATGIPKKLPVLLTIHGGGFCLMRSSSSIYHNYINSLTAKAGILSVSVDYRLAPENPLPAAYDDCWEALEWILAADDPWLSKFGDLEHVFIAGESAGGNIAHNVGMKVGREGKKVEGLVMDRIGNEGLESGKGKNRKVEDANALWLTVFPGTTGLDDPRINPVAEGAPSLATLGCRRVLVCIAELDLLRERGRVYYEKLKESGWEGEAEFLESKGEDHCFFIIEPGSLKAEEFMERMASFFNNS
;
A
#
# COMPACT_ATOMS: atom_id res chain seq x y z
N MET A 1 -9.18 32.45 -44.15
CA MET A 1 -8.53 33.66 -43.62
C MET A 1 -8.50 33.47 -42.11
N THR A 2 -7.42 33.25 -41.37
CA THR A 2 -5.96 33.41 -41.55
C THR A 2 -5.40 32.97 -40.18
N LEU A 3 -4.59 31.89 -40.12
CA LEU A 3 -3.17 31.90 -39.70
C LEU A 3 -2.91 32.22 -38.19
N PHE A 4 -2.05 31.59 -37.38
CA PHE A 4 -1.09 30.47 -37.46
C PHE A 4 -0.28 30.36 -36.12
N PHE A 5 0.43 29.22 -35.94
CA PHE A 5 1.68 28.98 -35.16
C PHE A 5 1.66 29.11 -33.62
N SER A 6 2.41 28.39 -32.77
CA SER A 6 3.68 27.61 -32.83
C SER A 6 3.87 26.89 -31.46
N ARG A 7 4.10 25.57 -31.37
CA ARG A 7 5.35 24.74 -31.40
C ARG A 7 6.17 24.61 -30.07
N PRO A 8 6.79 23.43 -29.81
CA PRO A 8 7.27 22.95 -28.48
C PRO A 8 8.80 22.70 -28.36
N LEU A 9 9.34 22.47 -27.14
CA LEU A 9 10.65 21.85 -26.81
C LEU A 9 10.68 21.35 -25.33
N PRO A 10 11.63 20.49 -24.86
CA PRO A 10 12.39 19.41 -25.53
C PRO A 10 12.44 18.06 -24.73
N LYS A 11 12.87 16.98 -25.38
CA LYS A 11 13.19 15.65 -24.81
C LYS A 11 14.71 15.44 -24.77
N VAL A 12 15.24 14.80 -23.72
CA VAL A 12 16.62 14.30 -23.67
C VAL A 12 16.62 12.82 -24.07
N TYR A 13 17.38 12.47 -25.11
CA TYR A 13 17.64 11.10 -25.57
C TYR A 13 19.11 10.75 -25.33
N VAL A 14 19.38 9.56 -24.78
CA VAL A 14 20.70 8.91 -24.85
C VAL A 14 20.70 8.01 -26.09
N SER A 15 21.69 8.18 -26.97
CA SER A 15 21.74 7.59 -28.32
C SER A 15 22.63 6.36 -28.45
N PHE A 16 22.20 5.36 -29.22
CA PHE A 16 23.06 4.46 -30.00
C PHE A 16 22.53 4.37 -31.44
N PRO A 17 23.38 4.19 -32.48
CA PRO A 17 22.98 4.44 -33.88
C PRO A 17 22.30 3.22 -34.56
N PRO A 18 21.27 3.42 -35.41
CA PRO A 18 20.63 2.35 -36.16
C PRO A 18 21.13 2.24 -37.61
N HIS A 19 21.18 1.01 -38.13
CA HIS A 19 21.35 0.72 -39.56
C HIS A 19 20.03 0.93 -40.32
N LYS A 20 20.14 1.61 -41.48
CA LYS A 20 19.06 2.06 -42.36
C LYS A 20 18.29 0.93 -43.05
N SER A 21 16.97 1.07 -43.14
CA SER A 21 16.22 0.82 -44.38
C SER A 21 14.96 1.68 -44.45
N THR A 22 14.82 2.36 -45.58
CA THR A 22 13.87 3.42 -45.95
C THR A 22 12.55 2.89 -46.53
N MET A 23 11.44 3.58 -46.23
CA MET A 23 10.23 3.87 -47.07
C MET A 23 9.09 4.30 -46.12
N THR A 24 8.19 5.26 -46.34
CA THR A 24 8.08 6.48 -47.15
C THR A 24 6.91 7.26 -46.49
N SER A 25 6.97 8.59 -46.52
CA SER A 25 6.03 9.50 -45.87
C SER A 25 4.62 9.47 -46.49
N GLY A 26 3.63 9.10 -45.69
CA GLY A 26 2.21 9.41 -45.91
C GLY A 26 1.68 10.19 -44.71
N THR A 27 1.13 11.37 -44.96
CA THR A 27 0.52 12.25 -43.97
C THR A 27 -0.71 11.59 -43.32
N ALA A 28 -0.69 11.35 -42.01
CA ALA A 28 -1.85 10.91 -41.26
C ALA A 28 -2.51 12.09 -40.53
N THR A 29 -3.78 12.27 -40.86
CA THR A 29 -4.82 13.04 -40.18
C THR A 29 -4.96 12.69 -38.71
N ALA A 30 -5.54 13.60 -37.92
CA ALA A 30 -6.02 13.32 -36.57
C ALA A 30 -6.85 12.03 -36.56
N ALA A 31 -6.45 11.04 -35.76
CA ALA A 31 -7.27 9.88 -35.45
C ALA A 31 -8.10 10.22 -34.21
N ALA A 32 -9.29 10.75 -34.44
CA ALA A 32 -10.43 10.32 -33.64
C ALA A 32 -10.61 8.81 -33.91
N ASP A 33 -10.89 8.04 -32.87
CA ASP A 33 -11.10 6.58 -32.86
C ASP A 33 -9.84 5.68 -32.96
N ASP A 34 -8.87 5.84 -32.05
CA ASP A 34 -7.88 4.79 -31.81
C ASP A 34 -8.52 3.66 -30.95
N GLU A 35 -9.07 2.66 -31.62
CA GLU A 35 -9.80 1.53 -31.02
C GLU A 35 -8.89 0.68 -30.13
N LEU A 36 -9.32 0.43 -28.88
CA LEU A 36 -8.67 -0.50 -27.95
C LEU A 36 -8.84 -1.93 -28.46
N ILE A 37 -7.73 -2.62 -28.75
CA ILE A 37 -7.74 -4.00 -29.27
C ILE A 37 -7.44 -5.04 -28.18
N TYR A 38 -6.80 -4.63 -27.09
CA TYR A 38 -6.52 -5.51 -25.96
C TYR A 38 -6.27 -4.70 -24.68
N ASP A 39 -6.87 -5.12 -23.56
CA ASP A 39 -6.68 -4.54 -22.23
C ASP A 39 -6.30 -5.67 -21.25
N MET A 40 -5.07 -5.62 -20.75
CA MET A 40 -4.54 -6.54 -19.77
C MET A 40 -4.65 -5.92 -18.39
N PHE A 41 -5.68 -6.30 -17.63
CA PHE A 41 -5.89 -5.93 -16.22
C PHE A 41 -5.83 -4.41 -15.93
N SER A 42 -6.16 -3.55 -16.90
CA SER A 42 -5.90 -2.10 -16.83
C SER A 42 -4.43 -1.71 -16.55
N MET A 43 -3.51 -2.68 -16.61
CA MET A 43 -2.06 -2.52 -16.47
C MET A 43 -1.38 -2.36 -17.82
N MET A 44 -1.99 -2.84 -18.91
CA MET A 44 -1.55 -2.51 -20.26
C MET A 44 -2.74 -2.37 -21.20
N ARG A 45 -2.68 -1.38 -22.08
CA ARG A 45 -3.65 -1.17 -23.17
C ARG A 45 -2.93 -1.12 -24.50
N ALA A 46 -3.39 -1.93 -25.45
CA ALA A 46 -2.93 -1.91 -26.83
C ALA A 46 -4.05 -1.43 -27.75
N TYR A 47 -3.70 -0.55 -28.68
CA TYR A 47 -4.65 0.09 -29.59
C TYR A 47 -4.37 -0.29 -31.04
N ARG A 48 -5.39 -0.21 -31.90
CA ARG A 48 -5.32 -0.58 -33.32
C ARG A 48 -4.25 0.22 -34.08
N SER A 49 -3.92 1.44 -33.63
CA SER A 49 -2.83 2.25 -34.19
C SER A 49 -1.42 1.67 -33.97
N GLY A 50 -1.27 0.65 -33.11
CA GLY A 50 0.03 0.15 -32.64
C GLY A 50 0.55 0.88 -31.39
N ARG A 51 -0.22 1.82 -30.84
CA ARG A 51 0.07 2.45 -29.54
C ARG A 51 -0.10 1.44 -28.41
N VAL A 52 0.83 1.46 -27.45
CA VAL A 52 0.80 0.64 -26.24
C VAL A 52 1.00 1.55 -25.03
N GLU A 53 0.17 1.39 -24.01
CA GLU A 53 0.30 2.06 -22.71
C GLU A 53 0.53 1.00 -21.63
N ARG A 54 1.54 1.20 -20.77
CA ARG A 54 1.79 0.36 -19.59
C ARG A 54 1.62 1.20 -18.33
N PHE A 55 0.83 0.68 -17.39
CA PHE A 55 0.49 1.29 -16.11
C PHE A 55 1.02 0.42 -14.98
N GLU A 56 2.32 0.11 -15.00
CA GLU A 56 2.94 -0.72 -13.97
C GLU A 56 2.96 0.02 -12.62
N PRO A 57 2.35 -0.53 -11.55
CA PRO A 57 2.27 0.14 -10.25
C PRO A 57 3.55 -0.04 -9.41
N PHE A 58 4.56 -0.74 -9.92
CA PHE A 58 5.73 -1.14 -9.15
C PHE A 58 6.92 -0.23 -9.43
N GLU A 59 7.64 0.13 -8.36
CA GLU A 59 8.90 0.85 -8.47
C GLU A 59 9.99 -0.02 -9.13
N PHE A 60 10.96 0.66 -9.75
CA PHE A 60 12.15 0.02 -10.30
C PHE A 60 13.31 0.16 -9.32
N VAL A 61 13.88 -0.99 -8.92
CA VAL A 61 15.03 -1.02 -8.02
C VAL A 61 16.31 -0.98 -8.86
N PRO A 62 17.23 -0.03 -8.62
CA PRO A 62 18.52 -0.01 -9.30
C PRO A 62 19.41 -1.19 -8.84
N PRO A 63 20.33 -1.67 -9.70
CA PRO A 63 21.30 -2.67 -9.29
C PRO A 63 22.21 -2.10 -8.20
N SER A 64 22.34 -2.81 -7.09
CA SER A 64 23.15 -2.41 -5.93
C SER A 64 23.50 -3.62 -5.06
N ILE A 65 24.36 -3.38 -4.06
CA ILE A 65 24.57 -4.32 -2.95
C ILE A 65 23.42 -4.13 -1.97
N ASP A 66 22.64 -5.18 -1.78
CA ASP A 66 21.54 -5.18 -0.81
C ASP A 66 22.09 -5.18 0.61
N PRO A 67 21.68 -4.21 1.46
CA PRO A 67 22.25 -4.06 2.80
C PRO A 67 21.80 -5.15 3.78
N LEU A 68 20.70 -5.86 3.51
CA LEU A 68 20.17 -6.91 4.40
C LEU A 68 20.79 -8.27 4.09
N THR A 69 20.85 -8.63 2.82
CA THR A 69 21.33 -9.94 2.38
C THR A 69 22.80 -9.94 1.96
N GLY A 70 23.36 -8.76 1.71
CA GLY A 70 24.68 -8.54 1.12
C GLY A 70 24.77 -8.95 -0.36
N VAL A 71 23.65 -9.34 -0.99
CA VAL A 71 23.64 -9.76 -2.39
C VAL A 71 24.00 -8.56 -3.29
N ASP A 72 25.03 -8.72 -4.11
CA ASP A 72 25.44 -7.75 -5.12
C ASP A 72 24.67 -8.00 -6.42
N SER A 73 23.99 -6.98 -6.93
CA SER A 73 23.25 -7.04 -8.18
C SER A 73 23.81 -6.09 -9.23
N LYS A 74 23.84 -6.53 -10.49
CA LYS A 74 24.33 -5.74 -11.64
C LYS A 74 23.63 -6.07 -12.94
N ASP A 75 23.48 -5.08 -13.80
CA ASP A 75 22.88 -5.25 -15.13
C ASP A 75 23.97 -5.50 -16.18
N ILE A 76 23.76 -6.49 -17.05
CA ILE A 76 24.69 -6.90 -18.10
C ILE A 76 23.93 -6.94 -19.43
N VAL A 77 24.36 -6.14 -20.40
CA VAL A 77 23.84 -6.21 -21.78
C VAL A 77 24.48 -7.39 -22.49
N LEU A 78 23.68 -8.38 -22.89
CA LEU A 78 24.14 -9.55 -23.63
C LEU A 78 24.16 -9.29 -25.14
N ASN A 79 23.16 -8.58 -25.65
CA ASN A 79 23.04 -8.27 -27.07
C ASN A 79 22.65 -6.80 -27.30
N PRO A 80 23.60 -5.93 -27.65
CA PRO A 80 23.32 -4.52 -27.90
C PRO A 80 22.40 -4.26 -29.10
N THR A 81 22.29 -5.19 -30.05
CA THR A 81 21.42 -5.04 -31.23
C THR A 81 19.96 -5.21 -30.89
N THR A 82 19.62 -6.19 -30.05
CA THR A 82 18.24 -6.43 -29.59
C THR A 82 17.92 -5.67 -28.30
N GLY A 83 18.94 -5.20 -27.58
CA GLY A 83 18.81 -4.63 -26.24
C GLY A 83 18.69 -5.67 -25.13
N LEU A 84 18.86 -6.97 -25.45
CA LEU A 84 18.78 -8.06 -24.47
C LEU A 84 19.78 -7.83 -23.35
N SER A 85 19.26 -7.75 -22.13
CA SER A 85 20.06 -7.63 -20.92
C SER A 85 19.61 -8.63 -19.87
N VAL A 86 20.46 -8.81 -18.86
CA VAL A 86 20.16 -9.62 -17.69
C VAL A 86 20.55 -8.87 -16.44
N ARG A 87 19.81 -9.07 -15.35
CA ARG A 87 20.25 -8.72 -14.01
C ARG A 87 20.89 -9.91 -13.33
N PHE A 88 22.14 -9.76 -12.96
CA PHE A 88 22.93 -10.76 -12.26
C PHE A 88 22.90 -10.50 -10.75
N TYR A 89 22.74 -11.55 -9.95
CA TYR A 89 22.71 -11.51 -8.48
C TYR A 89 23.77 -12.48 -7.91
N GLN A 90 24.61 -11.97 -7.01
CA GLN A 90 25.69 -12.74 -6.39
C GLN A 90 25.67 -12.60 -4.86
N PRO A 91 25.64 -13.70 -4.10
CA PRO A 91 25.66 -13.64 -2.65
C PRO A 91 27.09 -13.36 -2.11
N PRO A 92 27.22 -12.78 -0.90
CA PRO A 92 28.52 -12.44 -0.28
C PRO A 92 29.49 -13.62 -0.18
N SER A 93 28.96 -14.80 0.11
CA SER A 93 29.70 -16.06 0.29
C SER A 93 30.45 -16.51 -0.97
N VAL A 94 30.11 -15.99 -2.14
CA VAL A 94 30.72 -16.35 -3.44
C VAL A 94 31.87 -15.40 -3.81
N SER A 95 32.14 -14.34 -3.02
CA SER A 95 33.18 -13.34 -3.33
C SER A 95 34.59 -13.64 -2.78
N ALA A 96 34.86 -14.82 -2.20
CA ALA A 96 36.19 -15.12 -1.64
C ALA A 96 36.61 -16.59 -1.83
N GLU A 97 37.63 -16.81 -2.66
CA GLU A 97 38.66 -17.86 -2.58
C GLU A 97 38.25 -19.34 -2.33
N GLY A 98 36.99 -19.73 -2.55
CA GLY A 98 36.52 -21.11 -2.45
C GLY A 98 36.64 -21.90 -3.77
N ASN A 99 37.17 -23.14 -3.72
CA ASN A 99 37.33 -24.02 -4.88
C ASN A 99 36.01 -24.60 -5.46
N GLN A 100 34.84 -24.32 -4.88
CA GLN A 100 33.56 -24.90 -5.30
C GLN A 100 32.63 -23.83 -5.89
N LYS A 101 32.27 -23.99 -7.17
CA LYS A 101 31.38 -23.05 -7.87
C LYS A 101 29.90 -23.25 -7.46
N PRO A 102 29.11 -22.18 -7.23
CA PRO A 102 27.71 -22.27 -6.81
C PRO A 102 26.79 -22.73 -7.95
N PRO A 103 25.59 -23.28 -7.66
CA PRO A 103 24.53 -23.45 -8.66
C PRO A 103 24.12 -22.09 -9.25
N ILE A 104 23.51 -22.13 -10.44
CA ILE A 104 22.93 -20.95 -11.07
C ILE A 104 21.45 -21.15 -11.38
N VAL A 105 20.64 -20.16 -11.00
CA VAL A 105 19.24 -20.04 -11.41
C VAL A 105 19.13 -19.01 -12.54
N VAL A 106 18.60 -19.43 -13.69
CA VAL A 106 18.20 -18.53 -14.77
C VAL A 106 16.71 -18.30 -14.64
N PHE A 107 16.33 -17.09 -14.26
CA PHE A 107 14.97 -16.70 -13.95
C PHE A 107 14.34 -15.89 -15.09
N TYR A 108 13.13 -16.25 -15.46
CA TYR A 108 12.29 -15.57 -16.44
C TYR A 108 11.06 -15.04 -15.71
N HIS A 109 10.83 -13.73 -15.74
CA HIS A 109 9.73 -13.11 -15.02
C HIS A 109 8.37 -13.39 -15.68
N GLY A 110 7.29 -13.23 -14.93
CA GLY A 110 5.91 -13.27 -15.40
C GLY A 110 5.46 -11.96 -16.06
N GLY A 111 4.17 -11.64 -15.92
CA GLY A 111 3.58 -10.44 -16.54
C GLY A 111 2.96 -10.69 -17.92
N GLY A 112 2.54 -11.93 -18.20
CA GLY A 112 1.79 -12.27 -19.41
C GLY A 112 2.53 -11.98 -20.73
N PHE A 113 3.88 -12.01 -20.72
CA PHE A 113 4.76 -11.59 -21.83
C PHE A 113 4.70 -10.10 -22.21
N CYS A 114 3.93 -9.28 -21.46
CA CYS A 114 3.67 -7.88 -21.79
C CYS A 114 4.20 -6.88 -20.75
N LEU A 115 4.43 -7.34 -19.52
CA LEU A 115 4.71 -6.51 -18.35
C LEU A 115 5.97 -6.97 -17.62
N HIS A 116 6.50 -6.06 -16.80
CA HIS A 116 7.62 -6.27 -15.89
C HIS A 116 8.97 -6.44 -16.55
N ARG A 117 10.00 -6.33 -15.72
CA ARG A 117 11.42 -6.47 -16.04
C ARG A 117 12.18 -6.95 -14.79
N PRO A 118 13.45 -7.37 -14.91
CA PRO A 118 14.29 -7.69 -13.75
C PRO A 118 14.43 -6.58 -12.69
N SER A 119 14.18 -5.32 -13.06
CA SER A 119 14.22 -4.18 -12.15
C SER A 119 12.93 -3.93 -11.38
N SER A 120 11.80 -4.53 -11.76
CA SER A 120 10.55 -4.38 -11.03
C SER A 120 10.70 -4.93 -9.60
N ALA A 121 10.34 -4.13 -8.60
CA ALA A 121 10.61 -4.43 -7.19
C ALA A 121 10.22 -5.85 -6.72
N PRO A 122 9.04 -6.41 -7.08
CA PRO A 122 8.69 -7.78 -6.67
C PRO A 122 9.68 -8.84 -7.16
N TYR A 123 10.13 -8.74 -8.41
CA TYR A 123 11.11 -9.68 -8.98
C TYR A 123 12.51 -9.45 -8.42
N HIS A 124 12.92 -8.18 -8.29
CA HIS A 124 14.22 -7.86 -7.74
C HIS A 124 14.36 -8.40 -6.31
N ASN A 125 13.38 -8.13 -5.46
CA ASN A 125 13.40 -8.54 -4.05
C ASN A 125 13.31 -10.07 -3.91
N TYR A 126 12.45 -10.72 -4.70
CA TYR A 126 12.30 -12.18 -4.67
C TYR A 126 13.61 -12.90 -5.06
N LEU A 127 14.28 -12.44 -6.12
CA LEU A 127 15.54 -13.02 -6.55
C LEU A 127 16.69 -12.69 -5.59
N ASN A 128 16.72 -11.48 -5.05
CA ASN A 128 17.68 -11.13 -4.00
C ASN A 128 17.57 -12.09 -2.81
N TYR A 129 16.35 -12.30 -2.32
CA TYR A 129 16.08 -13.20 -1.19
C TYR A 129 16.40 -14.67 -1.52
N LEU A 130 16.01 -15.16 -2.70
CA LEU A 130 16.36 -16.51 -3.17
C LEU A 130 17.87 -16.72 -3.27
N THR A 131 18.59 -15.78 -3.88
CA THR A 131 20.06 -15.81 -4.03
C THR A 131 20.75 -15.92 -2.67
N SER A 132 20.30 -15.13 -1.71
CA SER A 132 20.81 -15.17 -0.34
C SER A 132 20.47 -16.49 0.37
N LYS A 133 19.19 -16.87 0.41
CA LYS A 133 18.68 -18.02 1.17
C LYS A 133 19.18 -19.36 0.62
N ALA A 134 19.29 -19.48 -0.70
CA ALA A 134 19.80 -20.69 -1.34
C ALA A 134 21.33 -20.71 -1.48
N ASN A 135 22.02 -19.58 -1.28
CA ASN A 135 23.44 -19.42 -1.55
C ASN A 135 23.80 -19.83 -3.00
N ILE A 136 23.04 -19.28 -3.95
CA ILE A 136 23.17 -19.53 -5.39
C ILE A 136 23.44 -18.22 -6.14
N VAL A 137 23.91 -18.31 -7.37
CA VAL A 137 23.93 -17.16 -8.29
C VAL A 137 22.61 -17.14 -9.06
N ALA A 138 22.02 -15.96 -9.28
CA ALA A 138 20.82 -15.84 -10.11
C ALA A 138 21.05 -14.88 -11.30
N VAL A 139 20.40 -15.18 -12.42
CA VAL A 139 20.36 -14.35 -13.63
C VAL A 139 18.91 -14.16 -14.02
N SER A 140 18.40 -12.93 -13.89
CA SER A 140 17.05 -12.57 -14.33
C SER A 140 17.10 -11.99 -15.73
N VAL A 141 16.34 -12.56 -16.68
CA VAL A 141 16.40 -12.16 -18.09
C VAL A 141 15.40 -11.04 -18.38
N ASP A 142 15.88 -9.95 -19.00
CA ASP A 142 15.05 -8.83 -19.50
C ASP A 142 14.67 -9.10 -20.97
N TYR A 143 13.76 -10.06 -21.17
CA TYR A 143 13.33 -10.45 -22.52
C TYR A 143 12.40 -9.40 -23.13
N ARG A 144 12.39 -9.28 -24.46
CA ARG A 144 11.53 -8.31 -25.16
C ARG A 144 10.04 -8.63 -24.97
N LEU A 145 9.26 -7.60 -24.71
CA LEU A 145 7.84 -7.69 -24.39
C LEU A 145 6.94 -7.53 -25.62
N ALA A 146 5.81 -8.24 -25.61
CA ALA A 146 4.70 -8.02 -26.52
C ALA A 146 3.87 -6.78 -26.10
N PRO A 147 3.15 -6.14 -27.04
CA PRO A 147 3.00 -6.48 -28.45
C PRO A 147 4.08 -5.90 -29.38
N GLU A 148 5.01 -5.06 -28.89
CA GLU A 148 6.10 -4.51 -29.71
C GLU A 148 7.01 -5.60 -30.29
N HIS A 149 7.18 -6.67 -29.51
CA HIS A 149 7.92 -7.87 -29.89
C HIS A 149 7.08 -9.11 -29.55
N PRO A 150 6.14 -9.52 -30.43
CA PRO A 150 5.32 -10.71 -30.18
C PRO A 150 6.17 -11.99 -30.14
N LEU A 151 5.58 -13.09 -29.65
CA LEU A 151 6.24 -14.39 -29.69
C LEU A 151 6.59 -14.78 -31.14
N PRO A 152 7.80 -15.30 -31.41
CA PRO A 152 8.71 -15.96 -30.45
C PRO A 152 9.83 -15.08 -29.85
N ALA A 153 9.80 -13.75 -29.95
CA ALA A 153 10.91 -12.89 -29.53
C ALA A 153 11.38 -13.16 -28.08
N ALA A 154 10.45 -13.29 -27.13
CA ALA A 154 10.77 -13.62 -25.75
C ALA A 154 11.47 -14.99 -25.60
N TYR A 155 11.10 -16.00 -26.40
CA TYR A 155 11.77 -17.30 -26.40
C TYR A 155 13.17 -17.24 -26.99
N GLU A 156 13.37 -16.44 -28.04
CA GLU A 156 14.67 -16.25 -28.67
C GLU A 156 15.65 -15.56 -27.73
N ASP A 157 15.21 -14.47 -27.09
CA ASP A 157 15.98 -13.73 -26.08
C ASP A 157 16.35 -14.63 -24.89
N SER A 158 15.36 -15.39 -24.42
CA SER A 158 15.54 -16.31 -23.29
C SER A 158 16.47 -17.48 -23.62
N TRP A 159 16.45 -17.95 -24.87
CA TRP A 159 17.39 -18.95 -25.37
C TRP A 159 18.80 -18.40 -25.53
N GLU A 160 18.96 -17.18 -26.03
CA GLU A 160 20.25 -16.49 -26.13
C GLU A 160 20.88 -16.28 -24.74
N ALA A 161 20.09 -15.81 -23.77
CA ALA A 161 20.53 -15.67 -22.38
C ALA A 161 20.93 -17.03 -21.76
N LEU A 162 20.16 -18.08 -22.00
CA LEU A 162 20.51 -19.43 -21.53
C LEU A 162 21.81 -19.95 -22.16
N GLN A 163 22.02 -19.73 -23.46
CA GLN A 163 23.26 -20.11 -24.12
C GLN A 163 24.46 -19.36 -23.54
N TRP A 164 24.32 -18.08 -23.20
CA TRP A 164 25.35 -17.32 -22.51
C TRP A 164 25.69 -17.91 -21.13
N VAL A 165 24.68 -18.32 -20.36
CA VAL A 165 24.87 -18.95 -19.05
C VAL A 165 25.61 -20.30 -19.18
N ILE A 166 25.16 -21.18 -20.08
CA ILE A 166 25.78 -22.51 -20.26
C ILE A 166 27.16 -22.39 -20.95
N GLY A 167 27.38 -21.33 -21.73
CA GLY A 167 28.67 -21.02 -22.36
C GLY A 167 29.77 -20.60 -21.38
N GLY A 168 29.46 -20.44 -20.08
CA GLY A 168 30.44 -20.19 -19.02
C GLY A 168 30.80 -18.72 -18.82
N GLY A 169 29.85 -17.79 -19.01
CA GLY A 169 30.04 -16.35 -18.84
C GLY A 169 30.44 -15.86 -17.42
N GLY A 170 30.61 -16.73 -16.43
CA GLY A 170 31.00 -16.36 -15.08
C GLY A 170 31.34 -17.53 -14.14
N ASN A 171 31.40 -17.24 -12.83
CA ASN A 171 31.90 -18.17 -11.82
C ASN A 171 30.79 -18.99 -11.14
N TRP A 172 30.16 -19.90 -11.89
CA TRP A 172 29.15 -20.85 -11.40
C TRP A 172 29.39 -22.25 -11.96
N ASP A 173 28.71 -23.22 -11.38
CA ASP A 173 28.72 -24.62 -11.79
C ASP A 173 27.80 -24.84 -13.00
N GLY A 174 28.40 -25.03 -14.17
CA GLY A 174 27.69 -25.22 -15.44
C GLY A 174 26.88 -26.53 -15.52
N ASP A 175 27.15 -27.49 -14.64
CA ASP A 175 26.37 -28.74 -14.54
C ASP A 175 25.16 -28.60 -13.60
N ARG A 176 25.08 -27.50 -12.83
CA ARG A 176 24.00 -27.17 -11.89
C ARG A 176 23.23 -25.90 -12.30
N VAL A 177 22.82 -25.87 -13.57
CA VAL A 177 21.93 -24.84 -14.11
C VAL A 177 20.47 -25.22 -13.84
N ILE A 178 19.72 -24.31 -13.23
CA ILE A 178 18.28 -24.44 -12.97
C ILE A 178 17.55 -23.35 -13.74
N LEU A 179 16.55 -23.73 -14.52
CA LEU A 179 15.64 -22.79 -15.16
C LEU A 179 14.45 -22.54 -14.24
N ALA A 180 14.09 -21.29 -14.03
CA ALA A 180 12.96 -20.94 -13.17
C ALA A 180 12.15 -19.79 -13.76
N GLY A 181 10.87 -19.75 -13.48
CA GLY A 181 10.04 -18.64 -13.89
C GLY A 181 8.61 -18.80 -13.45
N ASP A 182 7.93 -17.68 -13.35
CA ASP A 182 6.52 -17.62 -12.96
C ASP A 182 5.63 -17.25 -14.14
N SER A 183 4.39 -17.73 -14.15
CA SER A 183 3.40 -17.31 -15.16
C SER A 183 3.95 -17.48 -16.59
N ALA A 184 4.02 -16.40 -17.39
CA ALA A 184 4.66 -16.37 -18.70
C ALA A 184 6.11 -16.87 -18.68
N GLY A 185 6.90 -16.53 -17.66
CA GLY A 185 8.24 -17.05 -17.45
C GLY A 185 8.26 -18.56 -17.22
N GLY A 186 7.28 -19.11 -16.53
CA GLY A 186 7.10 -20.57 -16.40
C GLY A 186 6.83 -21.25 -17.75
N ASN A 187 6.07 -20.59 -18.62
CA ASN A 187 5.89 -21.05 -19.99
C ASN A 187 7.21 -21.06 -20.79
N ILE A 188 8.00 -19.98 -20.70
CA ILE A 188 9.35 -19.89 -21.30
C ILE A 188 10.23 -21.05 -20.80
N VAL A 189 10.26 -21.31 -19.50
CA VAL A 189 11.03 -22.42 -18.92
C VAL A 189 10.66 -23.75 -19.58
N HIS A 190 9.37 -24.05 -19.72
CA HIS A 190 8.91 -25.25 -20.42
C HIS A 190 9.42 -25.30 -21.87
N TYR A 191 9.23 -24.22 -22.63
CA TYR A 191 9.66 -24.13 -24.02
C TYR A 191 11.16 -24.40 -24.19
N LEU A 192 12.01 -23.77 -23.36
CA LEU A 192 13.46 -23.98 -23.39
C LEU A 192 13.84 -25.39 -22.96
N GLY A 193 13.14 -25.97 -21.98
CA GLY A 193 13.33 -27.36 -21.56
C GLY A 193 13.08 -28.36 -22.71
N MET A 194 12.03 -28.15 -23.48
CA MET A 194 11.74 -28.98 -24.66
C MET A 194 12.80 -28.78 -25.77
N ARG A 195 13.27 -27.55 -25.96
CA ARG A 195 14.35 -27.25 -26.92
C ARG A 195 15.67 -27.92 -26.53
N LEU A 196 16.07 -27.84 -25.25
CA LEU A 196 17.24 -28.54 -24.72
C LEU A 196 17.17 -30.04 -24.98
N GLY A 197 16.00 -30.63 -24.75
CA GLY A 197 15.72 -32.03 -24.99
C GLY A 197 15.96 -32.47 -26.43
N ARG A 198 15.44 -31.71 -27.38
CA ARG A 198 15.65 -31.91 -28.83
C ARG A 198 17.12 -31.77 -29.23
N ASP A 199 17.83 -30.86 -28.58
CA ASP A 199 19.27 -30.65 -28.78
C ASP A 199 20.13 -31.72 -28.05
N GLY A 200 19.50 -32.69 -27.37
CA GLY A 200 20.19 -33.75 -26.62
C GLY A 200 20.90 -33.24 -25.35
N ARG A 201 20.54 -32.06 -24.86
CA ARG A 201 21.14 -31.40 -23.68
C ARG A 201 20.19 -31.48 -22.48
N LYS A 202 20.77 -31.46 -21.28
CA LYS A 202 20.00 -31.45 -20.04
C LYS A 202 20.52 -30.41 -19.07
N VAL A 203 19.61 -29.70 -18.41
CA VAL A 203 19.87 -28.87 -17.22
C VAL A 203 19.56 -29.65 -15.95
N GLU A 204 20.01 -29.14 -14.81
CA GLU A 204 19.85 -29.80 -13.51
C GLU A 204 18.38 -29.82 -13.07
N GLY A 205 17.64 -28.74 -13.31
CA GLY A 205 16.22 -28.73 -13.01
C GLY A 205 15.45 -27.57 -13.62
N MET A 206 14.13 -27.69 -13.54
CA MET A 206 13.17 -26.66 -13.96
C MET A 206 12.19 -26.39 -12.81
N VAL A 207 11.97 -25.12 -12.50
CA VAL A 207 11.01 -24.66 -11.48
C VAL A 207 9.94 -23.81 -12.16
N LEU A 208 8.71 -24.30 -12.14
CA LEU A 208 7.54 -23.71 -12.78
C LEU A 208 6.61 -23.17 -11.70
N LEU A 209 6.54 -21.85 -11.55
CA LEU A 209 5.72 -21.20 -10.53
C LEU A 209 4.44 -20.64 -11.18
N ASN A 210 3.26 -21.16 -10.86
CA ASN A 210 1.99 -20.80 -11.51
C ASN A 210 2.12 -20.72 -13.05
N PRO A 211 2.64 -21.76 -13.74
CA PRO A 211 3.05 -21.64 -15.13
C PRO A 211 1.86 -21.29 -16.04
N TYR A 212 2.08 -20.35 -16.98
CA TYR A 212 1.05 -19.92 -17.90
C TYR A 212 0.83 -20.94 -19.01
N PHE A 213 -0.06 -21.90 -18.73
CA PHE A 213 -0.59 -22.85 -19.69
C PHE A 213 -2.09 -22.64 -19.88
N TRP A 214 -2.59 -22.96 -21.08
CA TRP A 214 -3.99 -22.79 -21.45
C TRP A 214 -4.42 -23.88 -22.42
N GLY A 215 -5.70 -23.87 -22.81
CA GLY A 215 -6.24 -24.83 -23.76
C GLY A 215 -7.66 -24.49 -24.16
N LYS A 216 -8.12 -25.03 -25.28
CA LYS A 216 -9.47 -24.79 -25.82
C LYS A 216 -10.55 -25.38 -24.91
N GLU A 217 -10.35 -26.62 -24.45
CA GLU A 217 -11.27 -27.27 -23.53
C GLU A 217 -10.99 -26.81 -22.10
N ARG A 218 -12.03 -26.27 -21.44
CA ARG A 218 -11.96 -25.84 -20.04
C ARG A 218 -11.80 -27.00 -19.08
N ILE A 219 -10.97 -26.81 -18.07
CA ILE A 219 -10.75 -27.82 -17.03
C ILE A 219 -10.88 -27.22 -15.63
N GLY A 220 -11.41 -28.03 -14.70
CA GLY A 220 -11.48 -27.72 -13.27
C GLY A 220 -12.00 -26.31 -12.97
N GLY A 221 -11.18 -25.50 -12.28
CA GLY A 221 -11.51 -24.13 -11.86
C GLY A 221 -11.79 -23.15 -12.99
N GLU A 222 -11.41 -23.46 -14.24
CA GLU A 222 -11.71 -22.61 -15.40
C GLU A 222 -13.21 -22.61 -15.80
N LEU A 223 -14.01 -23.52 -15.23
CA LEU A 223 -15.45 -23.64 -15.50
C LEU A 223 -16.30 -22.65 -14.68
N GLU A 224 -15.76 -22.12 -13.59
CA GLU A 224 -16.46 -21.24 -12.66
C GLU A 224 -15.65 -19.96 -12.47
N GLU A 225 -16.15 -18.82 -12.97
CA GLU A 225 -15.45 -17.54 -12.83
C GLU A 225 -15.58 -17.03 -11.40
N ARG A 226 -14.44 -16.81 -10.73
CA ARG A 226 -14.38 -16.31 -9.37
C ARG A 226 -14.29 -14.79 -9.38
N GLU A 227 -15.23 -14.13 -8.71
CA GLU A 227 -15.20 -12.69 -8.49
C GLU A 227 -13.99 -12.30 -7.63
N GLY A 228 -13.20 -11.31 -8.08
CA GLY A 228 -11.99 -10.85 -7.38
C GLY A 228 -10.70 -11.62 -7.69
N ALA A 229 -10.70 -12.61 -8.58
CA ALA A 229 -9.49 -13.31 -9.01
C ALA A 229 -8.54 -12.39 -9.79
N LEU A 230 -7.22 -12.58 -9.61
CA LEU A 230 -6.22 -11.78 -10.34
C LEU A 230 -6.27 -12.07 -11.84
N LEU A 231 -6.40 -13.34 -12.24
CA LEU A 231 -6.60 -13.75 -13.63
C LEU A 231 -8.08 -14.05 -13.89
N THR A 232 -8.61 -13.53 -15.00
CA THR A 232 -10.00 -13.77 -15.44
C THR A 232 -10.03 -14.34 -16.85
N LEU A 233 -11.12 -15.02 -17.21
CA LEU A 233 -11.31 -15.58 -18.54
C LEU A 233 -11.23 -14.50 -19.63
N LYS A 234 -11.78 -13.32 -19.36
CA LYS A 234 -11.76 -12.16 -20.27
C LYS A 234 -10.34 -11.74 -20.68
N VAL A 235 -9.36 -11.93 -19.79
CA VAL A 235 -7.97 -11.60 -20.09
C VAL A 235 -7.26 -12.78 -20.71
N VAL A 236 -7.39 -13.98 -20.14
CA VAL A 236 -6.61 -15.15 -20.55
C VAL A 236 -7.04 -15.71 -21.92
N ASP A 237 -8.34 -15.65 -22.25
CA ASP A 237 -8.87 -16.20 -23.50
C ASP A 237 -8.31 -15.56 -24.77
N PRO A 238 -8.40 -14.22 -24.94
CA PRO A 238 -7.86 -13.57 -26.13
C PRO A 238 -6.33 -13.41 -26.10
N ALA A 239 -5.69 -13.59 -24.93
CA ALA A 239 -4.28 -13.29 -24.75
C ALA A 239 -3.38 -14.04 -25.74
N TRP A 240 -3.59 -15.35 -25.93
CA TRP A 240 -2.63 -16.12 -26.72
C TRP A 240 -2.59 -15.72 -28.20
N GLU A 241 -3.75 -15.44 -28.78
CA GLU A 241 -3.85 -14.93 -30.16
C GLU A 241 -3.23 -13.54 -30.32
N PHE A 242 -3.36 -12.71 -29.28
CA PHE A 242 -2.72 -11.40 -29.23
C PHE A 242 -1.18 -11.50 -29.11
N LEU A 243 -0.69 -12.43 -28.27
CA LEU A 243 0.73 -12.60 -27.97
C LEU A 243 1.51 -13.33 -29.08
N CYS A 244 0.84 -14.24 -29.78
CA CYS A 244 1.44 -15.08 -30.82
C CYS A 244 0.61 -15.01 -32.10
N PRO A 245 0.89 -14.06 -33.00
CA PRO A 245 0.12 -13.88 -34.25
C PRO A 245 0.10 -15.12 -35.16
N GLU A 246 1.12 -15.98 -35.07
CA GLU A 246 1.23 -17.23 -35.83
C GLU A 246 0.62 -18.44 -35.11
N THR A 247 -0.18 -18.22 -34.07
CA THR A 247 -0.72 -19.31 -33.27
C THR A 247 -1.75 -20.15 -34.03
N THR A 248 -1.84 -21.43 -33.67
CA THR A 248 -2.96 -22.31 -34.07
C THR A 248 -4.17 -22.19 -33.13
N GLY A 249 -4.16 -21.20 -32.23
CA GLY A 249 -5.22 -20.94 -31.25
C GLY A 249 -4.87 -21.50 -29.85
N PRO A 250 -5.87 -21.67 -28.97
CA PRO A 250 -5.64 -22.05 -27.57
C PRO A 250 -4.95 -23.40 -27.35
N ASP A 251 -4.95 -24.30 -28.33
CA ASP A 251 -4.28 -25.61 -28.27
C ASP A 251 -2.90 -25.61 -28.96
N ASP A 252 -2.35 -24.44 -29.27
CA ASP A 252 -0.97 -24.31 -29.72
C ASP A 252 -0.02 -24.98 -28.71
N PRO A 253 0.88 -25.89 -29.14
CA PRO A 253 1.76 -26.62 -28.24
C PRO A 253 2.64 -25.76 -27.33
N ARG A 254 2.83 -24.48 -27.66
CA ARG A 254 3.57 -23.51 -26.84
C ARG A 254 2.79 -23.06 -25.60
N VAL A 255 1.47 -23.03 -25.63
CA VAL A 255 0.62 -22.68 -24.46
C VAL A 255 -0.12 -23.88 -23.88
N ASN A 256 -0.45 -24.87 -24.72
CA ASN A 256 -1.03 -26.13 -24.31
C ASN A 256 -0.02 -27.28 -24.52
N PRO A 257 0.93 -27.49 -23.59
CA PRO A 257 1.99 -28.49 -23.73
C PRO A 257 1.48 -29.94 -23.68
N VAL A 258 0.18 -30.13 -23.44
CA VAL A 258 -0.48 -31.45 -23.34
C VAL A 258 -1.56 -31.63 -24.40
N ALA A 259 -1.66 -30.71 -25.37
CA ALA A 259 -2.57 -30.82 -26.51
C ALA A 259 -2.28 -32.06 -27.35
N GLU A 260 -3.28 -32.52 -28.09
CA GLU A 260 -3.09 -33.56 -29.09
C GLU A 260 -2.12 -33.08 -30.17
N GLY A 261 -1.10 -33.88 -30.47
CA GLY A 261 -0.03 -33.52 -31.41
C GLY A 261 1.07 -32.63 -30.82
N ALA A 262 0.98 -32.23 -29.55
CA ALA A 262 2.09 -31.59 -28.86
C ALA A 262 3.31 -32.54 -28.76
N PRO A 263 4.54 -32.01 -28.78
CA PRO A 263 5.75 -32.81 -28.59
C PRO A 263 5.71 -33.60 -27.28
N SER A 264 6.24 -34.83 -27.28
CA SER A 264 6.18 -35.69 -26.12
C SER A 264 6.98 -35.11 -24.94
N LEU A 265 6.33 -34.96 -23.77
CA LEU A 265 7.01 -34.53 -22.54
C LEU A 265 8.15 -35.48 -22.11
N ALA A 266 8.23 -36.70 -22.67
CA ALA A 266 9.36 -37.62 -22.48
C ALA A 266 10.69 -37.04 -22.97
N GLU A 267 10.64 -36.08 -23.90
CA GLU A 267 11.81 -35.43 -24.48
C GLU A 267 12.37 -34.31 -23.60
N LEU A 268 11.75 -33.96 -22.47
CA LEU A 268 12.13 -32.79 -21.68
C LEU A 268 13.60 -32.82 -21.22
N GLY A 269 14.35 -31.78 -21.57
CA GLY A 269 15.80 -31.64 -21.36
C GLY A 269 16.20 -31.18 -19.95
N CYS A 270 15.72 -31.84 -18.91
CA CYS A 270 16.18 -31.62 -17.53
C CYS A 270 16.22 -32.93 -16.73
N LYS A 271 16.73 -32.88 -15.49
CA LYS A 271 16.72 -34.04 -14.58
C LYS A 271 15.56 -34.01 -13.58
N ARG A 272 15.15 -32.81 -13.15
CA ARG A 272 14.12 -32.60 -12.12
C ARG A 272 13.18 -31.46 -12.51
N VAL A 273 11.91 -31.59 -12.16
CA VAL A 273 10.88 -30.56 -12.37
C VAL A 273 10.14 -30.32 -11.06
N LEU A 274 10.07 -29.07 -10.62
CA LEU A 274 9.17 -28.62 -9.56
C LEU A 274 8.07 -27.77 -10.20
N VAL A 275 6.81 -28.19 -10.04
CA VAL A 275 5.64 -27.41 -10.42
C VAL A 275 4.97 -26.91 -9.14
N SER A 276 4.85 -25.61 -8.97
CA SER A 276 4.20 -25.01 -7.80
C SER A 276 3.01 -24.17 -8.26
N VAL A 277 1.82 -24.40 -7.69
CA VAL A 277 0.58 -23.70 -8.07
C VAL A 277 -0.22 -23.21 -6.85
N GLY A 278 -0.84 -22.04 -6.92
CA GLY A 278 -1.88 -21.62 -5.97
C GLY A 278 -3.20 -22.35 -6.26
N ASN A 279 -3.93 -22.83 -5.25
CA ASN A 279 -5.18 -23.57 -5.48
C ASN A 279 -6.34 -22.70 -6.00
N MET A 280 -6.26 -21.38 -5.81
CA MET A 280 -7.27 -20.41 -6.26
C MET A 280 -6.89 -19.77 -7.60
N ASP A 281 -5.69 -20.04 -8.10
CA ASP A 281 -5.25 -19.57 -9.42
C ASP A 281 -6.12 -20.20 -10.52
N LEU A 282 -6.62 -19.36 -11.44
CA LEU A 282 -7.35 -19.80 -12.63
C LEU A 282 -6.60 -20.89 -13.43
N LEU A 283 -5.27 -20.88 -13.40
CA LEU A 283 -4.40 -21.79 -14.15
C LEU A 283 -3.97 -23.04 -13.36
N VAL A 284 -4.46 -23.21 -12.12
CA VAL A 284 -4.04 -24.30 -11.21
C VAL A 284 -4.15 -25.68 -11.86
N ASP A 285 -5.29 -25.96 -12.49
CA ASP A 285 -5.57 -27.27 -13.07
C ASP A 285 -4.68 -27.57 -14.28
N ARG A 286 -4.25 -26.54 -15.01
CA ARG A 286 -3.27 -26.69 -16.10
C ARG A 286 -1.91 -27.12 -15.58
N GLY A 287 -1.45 -26.52 -14.48
CA GLY A 287 -0.23 -26.95 -13.79
C GLY A 287 -0.32 -28.38 -13.24
N ARG A 288 -1.47 -28.75 -12.64
CA ARG A 288 -1.74 -30.12 -12.15
C ARG A 288 -1.69 -31.14 -13.29
N VAL A 289 -2.41 -30.88 -14.38
CA VAL A 289 -2.45 -31.75 -15.57
C VAL A 289 -1.06 -31.86 -16.21
N TYR A 290 -0.33 -30.76 -16.33
CA TYR A 290 1.04 -30.78 -16.84
C TYR A 290 1.93 -31.72 -16.03
N CYS A 291 1.96 -31.59 -14.69
CA CYS A 291 2.77 -32.45 -13.84
C CYS A 291 2.35 -33.93 -13.93
N GLN A 292 1.04 -34.21 -13.98
CA GLN A 292 0.51 -35.55 -14.16
C GLN A 292 0.93 -36.17 -15.51
N LYS A 293 0.79 -35.41 -16.61
CA LYS A 293 1.15 -35.86 -17.95
C LYS A 293 2.65 -36.04 -18.11
N LEU A 294 3.47 -35.19 -17.49
CA LEU A 294 4.91 -35.37 -17.44
C LEU A 294 5.28 -36.71 -16.79
N LYS A 295 4.72 -37.01 -15.61
CA LYS A 295 4.92 -38.30 -14.91
C LYS A 295 4.47 -39.51 -15.73
N ALA A 296 3.40 -39.36 -16.51
CA ALA A 296 2.85 -40.43 -17.35
C ALA A 296 3.54 -40.57 -18.72
N SER A 297 4.37 -39.60 -19.13
CA SER A 297 4.97 -39.58 -20.48
C SER A 297 6.10 -40.58 -20.68
N GLY A 298 6.61 -41.18 -19.60
CA GLY A 298 7.84 -41.98 -19.62
C GLY A 298 9.12 -41.15 -19.53
N TRP A 299 9.02 -39.85 -19.23
CA TRP A 299 10.16 -39.00 -18.91
C TRP A 299 10.95 -39.57 -17.73
N GLY A 300 12.26 -39.75 -17.91
CA GLY A 300 13.14 -40.44 -16.96
C GLY A 300 13.66 -39.59 -15.79
N GLY A 301 13.06 -38.43 -15.51
CA GLY A 301 13.43 -37.54 -14.41
C GLY A 301 12.44 -37.55 -13.24
N GLU A 302 12.68 -36.70 -12.25
CA GLU A 302 11.81 -36.56 -11.08
C GLU A 302 10.91 -35.33 -11.21
N ALA A 303 9.60 -35.51 -11.08
CA ALA A 303 8.62 -34.43 -11.13
C ALA A 303 7.88 -34.30 -9.80
N GLU A 304 7.78 -33.07 -9.30
CA GLU A 304 7.07 -32.71 -8.08
C GLU A 304 5.97 -31.70 -8.37
N LEU A 305 4.87 -31.81 -7.63
CA LEU A 305 3.80 -30.83 -7.61
C LEU A 305 3.63 -30.32 -6.18
N VAL A 306 3.65 -29.01 -6.01
CA VAL A 306 3.32 -28.31 -4.78
C VAL A 306 2.09 -27.45 -5.03
N VAL A 307 1.10 -27.55 -4.15
CA VAL A 307 -0.11 -26.74 -4.21
C VAL A 307 -0.18 -25.90 -2.94
N ALA A 308 -0.27 -24.58 -3.09
CA ALA A 308 -0.58 -23.68 -1.98
C ALA A 308 -2.09 -23.50 -1.86
N GLU A 309 -2.68 -24.05 -0.80
CA GLU A 309 -4.11 -23.90 -0.52
C GLU A 309 -4.43 -22.46 -0.08
N GLY A 310 -5.51 -21.88 -0.60
CA GLY A 310 -5.98 -20.52 -0.32
C GLY A 310 -5.31 -19.42 -1.13
N GLU A 311 -4.34 -19.72 -1.99
CA GLU A 311 -3.50 -18.72 -2.66
C GLU A 311 -3.85 -18.57 -4.15
N ASP A 312 -3.79 -17.33 -4.65
CA ASP A 312 -4.09 -16.94 -6.03
C ASP A 312 -2.80 -16.76 -6.88
N HIS A 313 -2.95 -16.40 -8.15
CA HIS A 313 -1.86 -16.23 -9.10
C HIS A 313 -0.84 -15.20 -8.60
N GLY A 314 0.44 -15.59 -8.61
CA GLY A 314 1.56 -14.71 -8.25
C GLY A 314 1.69 -14.36 -6.76
N PHE A 315 0.95 -15.02 -5.86
CA PHE A 315 0.91 -14.67 -4.42
C PHE A 315 2.28 -14.53 -3.75
N PHE A 316 3.26 -15.36 -4.12
CA PHE A 316 4.61 -15.35 -3.54
C PHE A 316 5.45 -14.11 -3.93
N LEU A 317 5.04 -13.39 -4.98
CA LEU A 317 5.63 -12.10 -5.37
C LEU A 317 4.87 -10.91 -4.77
N LEU A 318 3.54 -11.03 -4.67
CA LEU A 318 2.66 -9.95 -4.22
C LEU A 318 2.59 -9.85 -2.69
N TYR A 319 2.75 -10.98 -1.99
CA TYR A 319 2.67 -11.10 -0.53
C TYR A 319 3.92 -11.81 0.03
N PRO A 320 5.13 -11.27 -0.21
CA PRO A 320 6.36 -11.89 0.27
C PRO A 320 6.36 -11.96 1.81
N GLY A 321 6.77 -13.11 2.36
CA GLY A 321 6.86 -13.33 3.81
C GLY A 321 5.61 -13.94 4.47
N ASN A 322 4.55 -14.25 3.73
CA ASN A 322 3.48 -15.11 4.25
C ASN A 322 3.95 -16.57 4.33
N GLU A 323 3.37 -17.39 5.23
CA GLU A 323 3.85 -18.77 5.50
C GLU A 323 3.90 -19.62 4.22
N ARG A 324 2.90 -19.47 3.33
CA ARG A 324 2.80 -20.27 2.11
C ARG A 324 3.83 -19.84 1.05
N ALA A 325 4.14 -18.55 0.98
CA ALA A 325 5.16 -17.98 0.11
C ALA A 325 6.55 -18.37 0.62
N GLU A 326 6.76 -18.35 1.94
CA GLU A 326 7.98 -18.88 2.55
C GLU A 326 8.12 -20.39 2.33
N ALA A 327 7.05 -21.16 2.41
CA ALA A 327 7.07 -22.60 2.09
C ALA A 327 7.41 -22.86 0.61
N PHE A 328 6.89 -22.03 -0.31
CA PHE A 328 7.26 -22.06 -1.73
C PHE A 328 8.76 -21.73 -1.91
N MET A 329 9.24 -20.68 -1.24
CA MET A 329 10.64 -20.28 -1.25
C MET A 329 11.54 -21.38 -0.68
N ASP A 330 11.18 -21.97 0.46
CA ASP A 330 11.94 -23.06 1.10
C ASP A 330 11.99 -24.30 0.22
N ARG A 331 10.89 -24.63 -0.45
CA ARG A 331 10.90 -25.74 -1.40
C ARG A 331 11.81 -25.45 -2.59
N PHE A 332 11.76 -24.23 -3.13
CA PHE A 332 12.66 -23.81 -4.21
C PHE A 332 14.13 -23.85 -3.76
N VAL A 333 14.45 -23.31 -2.58
CA VAL A 333 15.78 -23.39 -1.96
C VAL A 333 16.25 -24.85 -1.80
N SER A 334 15.37 -25.73 -1.33
CA SER A 334 15.66 -27.17 -1.19
C SER A 334 15.91 -27.83 -2.54
N PHE A 335 15.15 -27.45 -3.57
CA PHE A 335 15.31 -27.93 -4.94
C PHE A 335 16.67 -27.51 -5.50
N CYS A 336 17.07 -26.25 -5.30
CA CYS A 336 18.37 -25.71 -5.71
C CYS A 336 19.55 -26.43 -5.06
N ASN A 337 19.41 -26.81 -3.79
CA ASN A 337 20.48 -27.40 -2.98
C ASN A 337 20.55 -28.94 -3.03
N ASN A 338 19.76 -29.60 -3.88
CA ASN A 338 19.73 -31.07 -4.02
C ASN A 338 19.45 -31.83 -2.71
N LYS A 339 18.79 -31.18 -1.74
CA LYS A 339 18.35 -31.87 -0.52
C LYS A 339 17.02 -32.56 -0.81
N LEU A 340 17.06 -33.89 -0.92
CA LEU A 340 15.86 -34.72 -0.83
C LEU A 340 15.37 -34.67 0.62
N CYS A 341 14.42 -33.78 0.91
CA CYS A 341 13.56 -34.01 2.07
C CYS A 341 12.75 -35.28 1.77
N GLY A 342 12.80 -36.26 2.68
CA GLY A 342 11.99 -37.47 2.58
C GLY A 342 10.55 -37.09 2.30
N VAL A 343 9.97 -37.76 1.29
CA VAL A 343 8.57 -37.58 0.90
C VAL A 343 7.70 -37.88 2.13
N THR A 344 7.26 -36.82 2.81
CA THR A 344 6.11 -36.91 3.68
C THR A 344 4.93 -36.70 2.75
N TYR A 345 4.18 -37.75 2.46
CA TYR A 345 2.83 -37.60 1.92
C TYR A 345 2.08 -36.70 2.91
N MET A 346 1.89 -35.41 2.59
CA MET A 346 0.80 -34.66 3.21
C MET A 346 -0.48 -35.25 2.63
N ASN A 347 -1.17 -36.05 3.45
CA ASN A 347 -2.51 -36.55 3.17
C ASN A 347 -3.47 -35.35 3.07
N ILE A 348 -3.62 -34.82 1.86
CA ILE A 348 -4.83 -34.09 1.46
C ILE A 348 -5.89 -35.19 1.27
N GLN A 349 -6.88 -35.27 2.16
CA GLN A 349 -7.90 -36.32 2.11
C GLN A 349 -8.61 -36.31 0.75
N ILE A 350 -8.39 -37.39 0.00
CA ILE A 350 -9.26 -37.79 -1.11
C ILE A 350 -10.52 -38.40 -0.50
N PHE A 351 -11.65 -37.70 -0.59
CA PHE A 351 -12.98 -38.32 -0.55
C PHE A 351 -13.68 -38.10 -1.90
N ILE A 352 -13.33 -38.98 -2.84
CA ILE A 352 -14.16 -39.53 -3.92
C ILE A 352 -15.24 -38.59 -4.50
N TYR A 353 -14.87 -37.88 -5.57
CA TYR A 353 -15.79 -37.30 -6.55
C TYR A 353 -16.33 -38.40 -7.48
N TYR A 354 -17.12 -39.31 -6.91
CA TYR A 354 -18.03 -40.20 -7.62
C TYR A 354 -19.26 -40.32 -6.73
N THR A 355 -20.27 -39.48 -6.99
CA THR A 355 -21.71 -39.80 -7.13
C THR A 355 -22.55 -38.50 -6.98
N LYS A 356 -22.66 -37.72 -8.06
CA LYS A 356 -23.83 -36.86 -8.28
C LYS A 356 -25.04 -37.76 -8.55
N LYS A 357 -25.78 -38.15 -7.50
CA LYS A 357 -27.24 -38.41 -7.51
C LYS A 357 -27.68 -39.00 -6.18
N LYS A 358 -28.36 -38.20 -5.36
CA LYS A 358 -29.51 -38.69 -4.60
C LYS A 358 -30.44 -37.54 -4.23
N LEU A 359 -31.31 -37.22 -5.18
CA LEU A 359 -32.67 -36.79 -4.89
C LEU A 359 -33.57 -37.91 -5.41
N LEU A 360 -34.54 -38.28 -4.56
CA LEU A 360 -35.67 -39.20 -4.73
C LEU A 360 -35.58 -40.65 -4.18
N PHE A 361 -36.57 -40.91 -3.31
CA PHE A 361 -37.25 -42.14 -2.87
C PHE A 361 -36.80 -42.91 -1.61
N GLN A 362 -37.54 -42.59 -0.53
CA GLN A 362 -38.23 -43.43 0.47
C GLN A 362 -37.98 -44.95 0.61
N LYS A 363 -37.94 -45.35 1.90
CA LYS A 363 -38.44 -46.58 2.56
C LYS A 363 -37.72 -47.92 2.24
N ILE A 364 -37.07 -48.49 3.27
CA ILE A 364 -37.40 -49.77 3.97
C ILE A 364 -36.27 -50.10 4.98
N SER A 365 -36.64 -50.63 6.14
CA SER A 365 -35.85 -51.02 7.33
C SER A 365 -34.82 -52.17 7.13
N PRO A 366 -33.88 -52.42 8.08
CA PRO A 366 -32.72 -53.32 7.92
C PRO A 366 -32.99 -54.76 8.43
N PRO A 367 -32.07 -55.76 8.24
CA PRO A 367 -31.10 -56.09 9.31
C PRO A 367 -29.75 -56.79 8.93
N ALA A 368 -28.79 -56.71 9.88
CA ALA A 368 -27.84 -57.73 10.40
C ALA A 368 -26.61 -58.33 9.63
N SER A 369 -25.41 -58.03 10.18
CA SER A 369 -24.29 -58.95 10.58
C SER A 369 -23.35 -59.63 9.53
N PRO A 370 -22.17 -60.19 9.92
CA PRO A 370 -20.83 -59.73 9.48
C PRO A 370 -19.97 -60.87 8.87
N ILE A 371 -18.71 -60.63 8.44
CA ILE A 371 -17.60 -61.63 8.45
C ILE A 371 -16.25 -61.00 8.01
N SER A 372 -15.20 -61.52 8.65
CA SER A 372 -13.77 -61.17 8.71
C SER A 372 -12.85 -61.96 7.73
N GLN A 373 -11.55 -61.56 7.73
CA GLN A 373 -10.31 -62.27 7.28
C GLN A 373 -9.88 -62.01 5.81
N PHE A 374 -8.60 -61.82 5.42
CA PHE A 374 -7.36 -62.56 5.70
C PHE A 374 -6.14 -61.80 5.06
N LEU A 375 -5.00 -61.55 5.72
CA LEU A 375 -3.62 -62.11 5.52
C LEU A 375 -2.60 -60.98 5.85
N GLY A 376 -1.39 -61.13 6.43
CA GLY A 376 -0.60 -62.31 6.79
C GLY A 376 0.86 -62.23 6.30
N HIS A 377 1.75 -61.58 7.07
CA HIS A 377 3.21 -61.81 7.26
C HIS A 377 4.26 -61.51 6.16
N SER A 378 5.31 -60.73 6.53
CA SER A 378 6.67 -61.27 6.81
C SER A 378 7.60 -60.22 7.50
N LYS A 379 8.50 -60.70 8.37
CA LYS A 379 9.43 -59.97 9.26
C LYS A 379 10.83 -59.84 8.65
N PHE A 380 11.56 -58.75 8.91
CA PHE A 380 13.03 -58.74 9.12
C PHE A 380 13.51 -57.47 9.89
N GLN A 381 14.36 -57.66 10.89
CA GLN A 381 15.15 -56.69 11.68
C GLN A 381 16.40 -57.44 12.22
N PRO A 382 17.45 -56.80 12.80
CA PRO A 382 18.09 -55.50 12.52
C PRO A 382 19.65 -55.54 12.60
N PHE A 383 20.37 -54.47 12.23
CA PHE A 383 21.71 -54.17 12.79
C PHE A 383 21.99 -52.65 12.78
N LYS A 384 22.41 -52.10 13.94
CA LYS A 384 22.70 -50.68 14.23
C LYS A 384 24.21 -50.38 14.13
N PRO A 385 24.59 -49.14 13.78
CA PRO A 385 25.57 -48.42 14.60
C PRO A 385 25.06 -47.03 15.01
N THR A 386 25.35 -46.70 16.26
CA THR A 386 24.95 -45.52 17.03
C THR A 386 25.88 -44.33 16.82
N MET A 387 25.31 -43.15 16.54
CA MET A 387 25.76 -41.88 17.13
C MET A 387 24.54 -40.99 17.41
N ASN A 388 24.45 -40.50 18.64
CA ASN A 388 23.36 -39.69 19.17
C ASN A 388 23.46 -38.24 18.69
N PHE A 389 22.39 -37.75 18.06
CA PHE A 389 21.90 -36.38 18.29
C PHE A 389 20.42 -36.50 18.66
N SER A 390 20.03 -35.98 19.82
CA SER A 390 18.65 -35.99 20.28
C SER A 390 17.82 -34.98 19.50
N ALA A 391 17.20 -35.44 18.41
CA ALA A 391 16.00 -34.81 17.87
C ALA A 391 14.81 -35.52 18.52
N ALA A 392 14.02 -34.78 19.31
CA ALA A 392 12.75 -35.27 19.82
C ALA A 392 11.85 -35.60 18.62
N SER A 393 11.58 -36.88 18.41
CA SER A 393 10.57 -37.33 17.46
C SER A 393 9.20 -37.14 18.09
N SER A 394 8.31 -36.39 17.43
CA SER A 394 6.90 -36.41 17.78
C SER A 394 6.36 -37.82 17.54
N PRO A 395 5.67 -38.45 18.51
CA PRO A 395 5.09 -39.78 18.34
C PRO A 395 3.94 -39.76 17.30
N PRO A 396 3.54 -40.93 16.76
CA PRO A 396 2.39 -41.00 15.85
C PRO A 396 1.15 -40.43 16.54
N VAL A 397 0.43 -39.54 15.83
CA VAL A 397 -0.81 -38.92 16.33
C VAL A 397 -1.89 -39.99 16.36
N ASP A 398 -2.20 -40.45 17.57
CA ASP A 398 -3.39 -41.24 17.86
C ASP A 398 -4.59 -40.28 17.83
N THR A 399 -5.52 -40.45 16.89
CA THR A 399 -6.68 -39.55 16.74
C THR A 399 -7.64 -39.61 17.94
N ASP A 400 -7.50 -40.62 18.80
CA ASP A 400 -8.28 -40.81 20.02
C ASP A 400 -7.88 -39.85 21.18
N ASP A 401 -6.82 -39.04 20.98
CA ASP A 401 -6.27 -38.12 21.98
C ASP A 401 -6.56 -36.64 21.75
N ILE A 402 -7.19 -36.23 20.65
CA ILE A 402 -7.62 -34.83 20.45
C ILE A 402 -8.90 -34.60 21.27
N ILE A 403 -8.85 -33.65 22.21
CA ILE A 403 -10.01 -33.31 23.06
C ILE A 403 -10.73 -32.04 22.58
N PHE A 404 -10.06 -31.24 21.75
CA PHE A 404 -10.63 -30.03 21.15
C PHE A 404 -9.83 -29.62 19.91
N GLU A 405 -10.51 -29.19 18.85
CA GLU A 405 -9.92 -28.70 17.60
C GLU A 405 -10.78 -27.57 17.04
N ILE A 406 -10.14 -26.47 16.64
CA ILE A 406 -10.69 -25.52 15.67
C ILE A 406 -10.02 -25.87 14.34
N PRO A 407 -10.75 -26.44 13.37
CA PRO A 407 -10.16 -26.96 12.14
C PRO A 407 -9.29 -25.92 11.43
N GLY A 408 -8.03 -26.28 11.16
CA GLY A 408 -7.08 -25.41 10.46
C GLY A 408 -6.39 -24.34 11.32
N PHE A 409 -6.77 -24.17 12.60
CA PHE A 409 -6.23 -23.12 13.47
C PHE A 409 -5.49 -23.66 14.70
N ILE A 410 -6.12 -24.50 15.52
CA ILE A 410 -5.53 -24.98 16.77
C ILE A 410 -6.09 -26.35 17.18
N ARG A 411 -5.23 -27.20 17.75
CA ARG A 411 -5.59 -28.48 18.37
C ARG A 411 -5.11 -28.54 19.81
N ARG A 412 -5.93 -29.14 20.67
CA ARG A 412 -5.57 -29.49 22.04
C ARG A 412 -5.72 -30.99 22.27
N TYR A 413 -4.69 -31.59 22.83
CA TYR A 413 -4.61 -33.01 23.11
C TYR A 413 -4.89 -33.31 24.59
N ARG A 414 -5.35 -34.53 24.88
CA ARG A 414 -5.68 -35.02 26.24
C ARG A 414 -4.49 -34.93 27.20
N ASN A 415 -3.27 -35.06 26.67
CA ASN A 415 -2.02 -34.94 27.43
C ASN A 415 -1.60 -33.49 27.73
N GLY A 416 -2.40 -32.48 27.34
CA GLY A 416 -2.12 -31.07 27.56
C GLY A 416 -1.30 -30.40 26.46
N ARG A 417 -0.84 -31.13 25.42
CA ARG A 417 -0.17 -30.54 24.25
C ARG A 417 -1.15 -29.62 23.51
N VAL A 418 -0.64 -28.49 23.05
CA VAL A 418 -1.35 -27.55 22.15
C VAL A 418 -0.56 -27.44 20.86
N GLU A 419 -1.23 -27.52 19.72
CA GLU A 419 -0.64 -27.38 18.40
C GLU A 419 -1.38 -26.26 17.66
N ARG A 420 -0.69 -25.15 17.37
CA ARG A 420 -1.18 -24.07 16.50
C ARG A 420 -0.82 -24.42 15.06
N LEU A 421 -1.83 -24.50 14.21
CA LEU A 421 -1.74 -25.05 12.85
C LEU A 421 -1.44 -24.00 11.78
N ILE A 422 -1.57 -22.72 12.13
CA ILE A 422 -1.12 -21.59 11.32
C ILE A 422 0.23 -21.14 11.88
N ALA A 423 1.28 -21.13 11.06
CA ALA A 423 2.56 -20.60 11.51
C ALA A 423 2.50 -19.07 11.51
N ASP A 424 2.86 -18.53 12.67
CA ASP A 424 3.07 -17.10 12.84
C ASP A 424 4.52 -16.76 12.48
N VAL A 425 4.70 -15.78 11.59
CA VAL A 425 6.03 -15.30 11.20
C VAL A 425 6.43 -14.19 12.16
N LEU A 426 7.30 -14.50 13.11
CA LEU A 426 7.75 -13.54 14.11
C LEU A 426 8.96 -12.74 13.60
N VAL A 427 8.91 -11.43 13.76
CA VAL A 427 10.02 -10.52 13.45
C VAL A 427 10.64 -9.94 14.72
N PRO A 428 11.97 -9.81 14.79
CA PRO A 428 12.63 -9.12 15.89
C PRO A 428 12.30 -7.62 15.86
N PRO A 429 12.44 -6.89 16.98
CA PRO A 429 12.37 -5.45 16.95
C PRO A 429 13.55 -4.91 16.10
N SER A 430 13.26 -3.94 15.25
CA SER A 430 14.18 -3.44 14.23
C SER A 430 13.94 -1.96 13.93
N LEU A 431 14.84 -1.36 13.14
CA LEU A 431 14.59 -0.12 12.42
C LEU A 431 13.90 -0.48 11.11
N ASP A 432 12.67 -0.01 10.92
CA ASP A 432 11.95 -0.15 9.67
C ASP A 432 12.42 0.93 8.68
N LEU A 433 13.07 0.51 7.59
CA LEU A 433 13.66 1.45 6.63
C LEU A 433 12.61 2.20 5.80
N ALA A 434 11.42 1.61 5.61
CA ALA A 434 10.34 2.23 4.85
C ALA A 434 9.68 3.39 5.60
N THR A 435 9.43 3.21 6.89
CA THR A 435 8.75 4.20 7.72
C THR A 435 9.68 4.97 8.65
N GLY A 436 10.94 4.56 8.78
CA GLY A 436 11.94 5.10 9.71
C GLY A 436 11.68 4.79 11.19
N VAL A 437 10.66 3.98 11.51
CA VAL A 437 10.27 3.65 12.88
C VAL A 437 11.28 2.69 13.51
N GLN A 438 11.75 3.00 14.70
CA GLN A 438 12.59 2.11 15.50
C GLN A 438 11.72 1.37 16.52
N SER A 439 11.94 0.08 16.69
CA SER A 439 11.24 -0.71 17.71
C SER A 439 12.19 -1.39 18.71
N LYS A 440 11.68 -1.70 19.90
CA LYS A 440 12.39 -2.49 20.94
C LYS A 440 11.40 -3.26 21.81
N ASP A 441 11.81 -4.41 22.34
CA ASP A 441 11.01 -5.21 23.27
C ASP A 441 11.37 -4.89 24.73
N VAL A 442 10.36 -4.86 25.61
CA VAL A 442 10.51 -4.65 27.05
C VAL A 442 9.74 -5.72 27.80
N THR A 443 10.41 -6.48 28.64
CA THR A 443 9.75 -7.43 29.55
C THR A 443 9.18 -6.67 30.75
N ILE A 444 7.86 -6.70 30.92
CA ILE A 444 7.14 -6.05 32.02
C ILE A 444 7.14 -6.96 33.25
N ASN A 445 6.93 -8.27 33.05
CA ASN A 445 6.89 -9.23 34.14
C ASN A 445 7.64 -10.51 33.74
N SER A 446 8.79 -10.74 34.36
CA SER A 446 9.63 -11.92 34.09
C SER A 446 9.04 -13.23 34.63
N THR A 447 8.09 -13.17 35.58
CA THR A 447 7.43 -14.35 36.15
C THR A 447 6.38 -14.90 35.19
N THR A 448 5.59 -14.03 34.58
CA THR A 448 4.55 -14.41 33.59
C THR A 448 5.10 -14.44 32.16
N GLY A 449 6.24 -13.80 31.91
CA GLY A 449 6.78 -13.59 30.56
C GLY A 449 6.12 -12.45 29.79
N LEU A 450 5.28 -11.64 30.45
CA LEU A 450 4.60 -10.50 29.83
C LEU A 450 5.61 -9.49 29.29
N SER A 451 5.46 -9.14 28.01
CA SER A 451 6.29 -8.16 27.35
C SER A 451 5.47 -7.22 26.47
N VAL A 452 6.06 -6.08 26.14
CA VAL A 452 5.54 -5.14 25.16
C VAL A 452 6.60 -4.84 24.11
N ARG A 453 6.17 -4.55 22.89
CA ARG A 453 7.00 -3.96 21.86
C ARG A 453 6.72 -2.47 21.74
N LEU A 454 7.75 -1.66 21.91
CA LEU A 454 7.70 -0.20 21.75
C LEU A 454 8.09 0.20 20.33
N TYR A 455 7.46 1.24 19.82
CA TYR A 455 7.70 1.80 18.50
C TYR A 455 7.90 3.32 18.60
N HIS A 456 8.97 3.78 17.97
CA HIS A 456 9.43 5.16 18.00
C HIS A 456 9.55 5.70 16.57
N PRO A 457 8.80 6.74 16.18
CA PRO A 457 8.81 7.28 14.81
C PRO A 457 10.15 7.94 14.44
N PRO A 458 10.50 8.02 13.14
CA PRO A 458 11.74 8.70 12.73
C PRO A 458 11.67 10.21 13.03
N SER A 459 12.79 10.74 13.51
CA SER A 459 13.06 12.17 13.75
C SER A 459 12.23 12.86 14.84
N ALA A 460 12.67 12.68 16.10
CA ALA A 460 12.39 13.60 17.20
C ALA A 460 13.70 14.17 17.79
N THR A 461 14.59 14.72 16.96
CA THR A 461 15.78 15.45 17.44
C THR A 461 15.54 16.96 17.61
N SER A 462 14.31 17.44 17.48
CA SER A 462 13.96 18.85 17.70
C SER A 462 12.50 19.11 18.11
N ILE A 463 11.78 18.15 18.71
CA ILE A 463 10.39 18.36 19.15
C ILE A 463 10.39 18.81 20.63
N PRO A 464 9.98 20.06 20.95
CA PRO A 464 9.91 20.53 22.34
C PRO A 464 8.69 19.99 23.13
N LYS A 465 7.87 19.09 22.55
CA LYS A 465 6.64 18.55 23.14
C LYS A 465 6.63 17.03 23.09
N LYS A 466 6.19 16.40 24.19
CA LYS A 466 5.96 14.96 24.29
C LYS A 466 4.89 14.48 23.29
N LEU A 467 5.08 13.30 22.73
CA LEU A 467 4.23 12.62 21.75
C LEU A 467 3.06 11.89 22.43
N PRO A 468 1.86 11.87 21.83
CA PRO A 468 0.79 11.00 22.29
C PRO A 468 1.21 9.52 22.32
N VAL A 469 0.61 8.76 23.23
CA VAL A 469 0.93 7.35 23.43
C VAL A 469 -0.22 6.48 22.94
N LEU A 470 0.07 5.53 22.06
CA LEU A 470 -0.92 4.58 21.52
C LEU A 470 -0.60 3.17 22.01
N VAL A 471 -1.45 2.62 22.88
CA VAL A 471 -1.38 1.23 23.34
C VAL A 471 -2.20 0.35 22.41
N THR A 472 -1.57 -0.59 21.71
CA THR A 472 -2.21 -1.50 20.77
C THR A 472 -2.23 -2.93 21.29
N ILE A 473 -3.33 -3.63 21.03
CA ILE A 473 -3.53 -5.02 21.44
C ILE A 473 -3.88 -5.83 20.21
N HIS A 474 -3.06 -6.85 19.90
CA HIS A 474 -3.25 -7.66 18.71
C HIS A 474 -4.45 -8.60 18.83
N GLY A 475 -5.04 -8.93 17.68
CA GLY A 475 -6.09 -9.92 17.51
C GLY A 475 -5.56 -11.35 17.51
N GLY A 476 -6.11 -12.18 16.63
CA GLY A 476 -5.76 -13.60 16.55
C GLY A 476 -6.57 -14.51 17.48
N GLY A 477 -7.80 -14.10 17.80
CA GLY A 477 -8.76 -14.92 18.53
C GLY A 477 -8.36 -15.27 19.96
N PHE A 478 -7.41 -14.55 20.59
CA PHE A 478 -6.77 -14.86 21.88
C PHE A 478 -5.77 -16.02 21.89
N TYR A 479 -5.54 -16.71 20.76
CA TYR A 479 -4.71 -17.92 20.73
C TYR A 479 -3.68 -17.97 19.58
N LEU A 480 -3.67 -17.05 18.62
CA LEU A 480 -2.80 -17.14 17.43
C LEU A 480 -1.65 -16.13 17.38
N LEU A 481 -1.97 -14.84 17.32
CA LEU A 481 -1.01 -13.79 16.99
C LEU A 481 -0.22 -13.30 18.21
N ARG A 482 0.80 -12.48 17.95
CA ARG A 482 1.71 -11.86 18.92
C ARG A 482 2.00 -10.42 18.50
N SER A 483 2.55 -9.63 19.43
CA SER A 483 3.08 -8.29 19.12
C SER A 483 4.21 -8.32 18.08
N SER A 484 4.90 -9.46 17.97
CA SER A 484 6.00 -9.70 17.05
C SER A 484 5.59 -10.38 15.74
N SER A 485 4.32 -10.69 15.52
CA SER A 485 3.83 -11.20 14.22
C SER A 485 4.12 -10.17 13.12
N SER A 486 4.69 -10.61 11.99
CA SER A 486 5.20 -9.73 10.93
C SER A 486 4.13 -8.78 10.38
N SER A 487 2.93 -9.30 10.12
CA SER A 487 1.78 -8.52 9.63
C SER A 487 1.36 -7.44 10.62
N TYR A 488 1.31 -7.78 11.90
CA TYR A 488 0.98 -6.85 12.98
C TYR A 488 2.09 -5.81 13.18
N HIS A 489 3.34 -6.25 13.22
CA HIS A 489 4.50 -5.38 13.36
C HIS A 489 4.58 -4.33 12.24
N ASN A 490 4.39 -4.75 10.99
CA ASN A 490 4.40 -3.85 9.83
C ASN A 490 3.25 -2.84 9.88
N TYR A 491 2.05 -3.30 10.29
CA TYR A 491 0.91 -2.42 10.49
C TYR A 491 1.20 -1.35 11.55
N ILE A 492 1.76 -1.72 12.70
CA ILE A 492 2.11 -0.78 13.76
C ILE A 492 3.25 0.17 13.34
N ASN A 493 4.26 -0.29 12.59
CA ASN A 493 5.27 0.62 12.01
C ASN A 493 4.61 1.70 11.15
N SER A 494 3.75 1.28 10.20
CA SER A 494 3.05 2.21 9.32
C SER A 494 2.17 3.20 10.09
N LEU A 495 1.43 2.71 11.09
CA LEU A 495 0.55 3.53 11.92
C LEU A 495 1.36 4.52 12.78
N THR A 496 2.43 4.06 13.42
CA THR A 496 3.33 4.87 14.26
C THR A 496 3.91 6.04 13.45
N ALA A 497 4.41 5.77 12.25
CA ALA A 497 4.97 6.81 11.37
C ALA A 497 3.90 7.79 10.87
N LYS A 498 2.74 7.30 10.43
CA LYS A 498 1.68 8.15 9.89
C LYS A 498 1.03 9.03 10.95
N ALA A 499 0.80 8.49 12.15
CA ALA A 499 0.18 9.20 13.26
C ALA A 499 1.17 10.04 14.08
N GLY A 500 2.48 9.77 13.97
CA GLY A 500 3.50 10.46 14.77
C GLY A 500 3.33 10.23 16.27
N VAL A 501 2.98 9.01 16.67
CA VAL A 501 2.75 8.62 18.07
C VAL A 501 3.89 7.72 18.57
N LEU A 502 4.02 7.57 19.89
CA LEU A 502 4.74 6.43 20.47
C LEU A 502 3.77 5.27 20.63
N ALA A 503 3.98 4.19 19.88
CA ALA A 503 3.13 3.02 19.99
C ALA A 503 3.73 1.94 20.92
N ILE A 504 2.85 1.25 21.64
CA ILE A 504 3.17 0.15 22.55
C ILE A 504 2.26 -1.02 22.19
N SER A 505 2.81 -2.12 21.68
CA SER A 505 2.07 -3.33 21.37
C SER A 505 2.20 -4.35 22.51
N ILE A 506 1.09 -4.81 23.08
CA ILE A 506 1.06 -5.75 24.21
C ILE A 506 1.14 -7.20 23.70
N ASP A 507 2.11 -7.98 24.20
CA ASP A 507 2.24 -9.43 23.96
C ASP A 507 1.58 -10.22 25.11
N TYR A 508 0.24 -10.29 25.11
CA TYR A 508 -0.49 -10.98 26.17
C TYR A 508 -0.38 -12.51 26.05
N ARG A 509 -0.55 -13.22 27.17
CA ARG A 509 -0.49 -14.69 27.17
C ARG A 509 -1.70 -15.30 26.46
N LEU A 510 -1.40 -16.24 25.58
CA LEU A 510 -2.39 -16.89 24.71
C LEU A 510 -3.12 -18.06 25.40
N ALA A 511 -4.39 -18.23 25.04
CA ALA A 511 -5.16 -19.44 25.32
C ALA A 511 -4.71 -20.58 24.40
N PRO A 512 -4.89 -21.86 24.78
CA PRO A 512 -5.50 -22.36 26.02
C PRO A 512 -4.51 -22.57 27.16
N GLU A 513 -3.21 -22.33 26.96
CA GLU A 513 -2.20 -22.43 28.03
C GLU A 513 -2.49 -21.43 29.15
N ASN A 514 -3.05 -20.27 28.78
CA ASN A 514 -3.48 -19.22 29.70
C ASN A 514 -4.90 -18.77 29.30
N PRO A 515 -5.96 -19.49 29.70
CA PRO A 515 -7.34 -19.08 29.40
C PRO A 515 -7.68 -17.75 30.09
N LEU A 516 -8.77 -17.10 29.66
CA LEU A 516 -9.28 -15.92 30.36
C LEU A 516 -9.53 -16.23 31.85
N PRO A 517 -9.19 -15.31 32.77
CA PRO A 517 -8.89 -13.88 32.53
C PRO A 517 -7.41 -13.53 32.31
N ALA A 518 -6.51 -14.48 32.02
CA ALA A 518 -5.07 -14.19 31.93
C ALA A 518 -4.72 -13.03 30.99
N ALA A 519 -5.31 -13.01 29.79
CA ALA A 519 -5.10 -11.91 28.84
C ALA A 519 -5.66 -10.56 29.35
N TYR A 520 -6.78 -10.56 30.09
CA TYR A 520 -7.31 -9.33 30.70
C TYR A 520 -6.37 -8.77 31.77
N GLU A 521 -5.80 -9.64 32.61
CA GLU A 521 -4.84 -9.21 33.63
C GLU A 521 -3.51 -8.76 33.01
N ASP A 522 -3.03 -9.45 31.97
CA ASP A 522 -1.81 -9.06 31.25
C ASP A 522 -1.95 -7.69 30.59
N CYS A 523 -3.06 -7.44 29.91
CA CYS A 523 -3.35 -6.14 29.31
C CYS A 523 -3.48 -5.03 30.37
N TRP A 524 -4.06 -5.35 31.53
CA TRP A 524 -4.19 -4.39 32.63
C TRP A 524 -2.83 -4.07 33.25
N GLU A 525 -2.03 -5.08 33.56
CA GLU A 525 -0.68 -4.94 34.12
C GLU A 525 0.23 -4.15 33.15
N ALA A 526 0.14 -4.43 31.85
CA ALA A 526 0.86 -3.67 30.83
C ALA A 526 0.43 -2.19 30.81
N LEU A 527 -0.86 -1.91 30.91
CA LEU A 527 -1.36 -0.54 30.96
C LEU A 527 -0.93 0.19 32.25
N GLU A 528 -0.95 -0.47 33.40
CA GLU A 528 -0.41 0.08 34.64
C GLU A 528 1.08 0.40 34.52
N TRP A 529 1.84 -0.50 33.89
CA TRP A 529 3.24 -0.25 33.57
C TRP A 529 3.41 1.00 32.69
N VAL A 530 2.61 1.18 31.63
CA VAL A 530 2.68 2.38 30.77
C VAL A 530 2.52 3.67 31.59
N PHE A 531 1.62 3.69 32.56
CA PHE A 531 1.40 4.87 33.41
C PHE A 531 2.47 5.08 34.50
N ALA A 532 3.24 4.05 34.84
CA ALA A 532 4.24 4.09 35.92
C ALA A 532 5.69 3.93 35.43
N THR A 533 5.90 3.76 34.12
CA THR A 533 7.19 3.38 33.54
C THR A 533 8.26 4.47 33.65
N ASP A 534 9.50 4.03 33.85
CA ASP A 534 10.71 4.84 33.71
C ASP A 534 11.43 4.61 32.36
N ASP A 535 10.85 3.81 31.45
CA ASP A 535 11.47 3.52 30.15
C ASP A 535 11.80 4.84 29.42
N PRO A 536 13.05 5.04 28.94
CA PRO A 536 13.48 6.32 28.40
C PRO A 536 12.68 6.81 27.18
N TRP A 537 12.06 5.93 26.39
CA TRP A 537 11.23 6.35 25.26
C TRP A 537 9.91 6.90 25.78
N LEU A 538 9.25 6.20 26.69
CA LEU A 538 7.96 6.64 27.23
C LEU A 538 8.09 7.82 28.21
N SER A 539 9.07 7.79 29.12
CA SER A 539 9.24 8.83 30.14
C SER A 539 9.70 10.17 29.56
N ASN A 540 10.60 10.17 28.57
CA ASN A 540 11.13 11.40 27.98
C ASN A 540 10.30 11.90 26.80
N LEU A 541 9.81 10.98 25.96
CA LEU A 541 9.17 11.33 24.70
C LEU A 541 7.65 11.19 24.75
N GLY A 542 7.07 10.41 25.67
CA GLY A 542 5.64 10.15 25.75
C GLY A 542 4.87 11.09 26.65
N ASP A 543 3.68 11.49 26.19
CA ASP A 543 2.68 12.27 26.90
C ASP A 543 1.65 11.31 27.52
N LEU A 544 1.89 10.95 28.79
CA LEU A 544 1.07 9.99 29.53
C LEU A 544 -0.30 10.56 29.94
N GLU A 545 -0.55 11.85 29.72
CA GLU A 545 -1.91 12.43 29.82
C GLU A 545 -2.71 12.21 28.53
N ASN A 546 -2.04 11.87 27.42
CA ASN A 546 -2.64 11.65 26.10
C ASN A 546 -2.41 10.19 25.64
N VAL A 547 -3.01 9.25 26.37
CA VAL A 547 -2.96 7.81 26.06
C VAL A 547 -4.20 7.38 25.29
N TYR A 548 -4.01 6.60 24.23
CA TYR A 548 -5.04 5.98 23.41
C TYR A 548 -4.88 4.46 23.49
N ILE A 549 -5.98 3.72 23.40
CA ILE A 549 -5.95 2.25 23.36
C ILE A 549 -6.69 1.77 22.12
N ALA A 550 -6.06 0.89 21.34
CA ALA A 550 -6.62 0.35 20.10
C ALA A 550 -6.43 -1.16 20.01
N GLY A 551 -7.32 -1.84 19.31
CA GLY A 551 -7.22 -3.28 19.10
C GLY A 551 -8.28 -3.84 18.17
N GLU A 552 -7.90 -4.89 17.45
CA GLU A 552 -8.74 -5.57 16.49
C GLU A 552 -9.25 -6.92 16.97
N SER A 553 -10.45 -7.35 16.56
CA SER A 553 -10.95 -8.71 16.81
C SER A 553 -10.88 -9.03 18.33
N ALA A 554 -10.20 -10.10 18.73
CA ALA A 554 -9.90 -10.40 20.14
C ALA A 554 -9.20 -9.24 20.90
N GLY A 555 -8.33 -8.49 20.24
CA GLY A 555 -7.74 -7.26 20.78
C GLY A 555 -8.79 -6.18 21.04
N GLY A 556 -9.79 -6.04 20.18
CA GLY A 556 -10.93 -5.13 20.37
C GLY A 556 -11.78 -5.49 21.60
N ASN A 557 -11.90 -6.78 21.91
CA ASN A 557 -12.51 -7.27 23.15
C ASN A 557 -11.70 -6.87 24.40
N LEU A 558 -10.38 -7.09 24.35
CA LEU A 558 -9.45 -6.72 25.42
C LEU A 558 -9.47 -5.22 25.70
N VAL A 559 -9.49 -4.41 24.63
CA VAL A 559 -9.62 -2.95 24.69
C VAL A 559 -10.91 -2.51 25.39
N HIS A 560 -12.05 -3.13 25.06
CA HIS A 560 -13.31 -2.85 25.74
C HIS A 560 -13.23 -3.17 27.24
N SER A 561 -12.69 -4.34 27.58
CA SER A 561 -12.54 -4.79 28.97
C SER A 561 -11.63 -3.86 29.78
N LEU A 562 -10.53 -3.38 29.18
CA LEU A 562 -9.68 -2.33 29.76
C LEU A 562 -10.44 -1.03 29.97
N GLY A 563 -11.22 -0.59 28.99
CA GLY A 563 -12.04 0.62 29.09
C GLY A 563 -13.02 0.57 30.27
N ILE A 564 -13.71 -0.56 30.48
CA ILE A 564 -14.61 -0.74 31.61
C ILE A 564 -13.85 -0.72 32.94
N ARG A 565 -12.69 -1.38 33.02
CA ARG A 565 -11.88 -1.41 34.25
C ARG A 565 -11.32 -0.02 34.58
N LEU A 566 -10.83 0.72 33.59
CA LEU A 566 -10.39 2.11 33.75
C LEU A 566 -11.46 2.97 34.41
N GLY A 567 -12.69 2.93 33.89
CA GLY A 567 -13.76 3.75 34.43
C GLY A 567 -14.22 3.32 35.83
N ARG A 568 -14.19 2.01 36.15
CA ARG A 568 -14.42 1.50 37.51
C ARG A 568 -13.37 2.00 38.50
N GLU A 569 -12.12 2.10 38.08
CA GLU A 569 -11.01 2.60 38.89
C GLU A 569 -10.89 4.14 38.87
N GLY A 570 -11.82 4.84 38.21
CA GLY A 570 -11.83 6.31 38.14
C GLY A 570 -10.73 6.90 37.26
N ARG A 571 -10.14 6.10 36.37
CA ARG A 571 -9.10 6.50 35.42
C ARG A 571 -9.71 6.69 34.03
N LYS A 572 -9.10 7.55 33.20
CA LYS A 572 -9.55 7.79 31.83
C LYS A 572 -8.38 7.81 30.85
N VAL A 573 -8.62 7.28 29.65
CA VAL A 573 -7.76 7.47 28.46
C VAL A 573 -8.44 8.41 27.46
N GLU A 574 -7.67 8.98 26.54
CA GLU A 574 -8.16 9.97 25.58
C GLU A 574 -9.07 9.35 24.50
N GLY A 575 -8.76 8.16 24.03
CA GLY A 575 -9.52 7.48 22.99
C GLY A 575 -9.39 5.97 23.02
N LEU A 576 -10.43 5.31 22.50
CA LEU A 576 -10.56 3.86 22.41
C LEU A 576 -10.95 3.51 20.97
N ASP A 577 -10.18 2.67 20.29
CA ASP A 577 -10.54 2.14 18.96
C ASP A 577 -10.85 0.65 19.05
N ARG A 578 -12.05 0.26 18.64
CA ARG A 578 -12.56 -1.12 18.69
C ARG A 578 -12.96 -1.58 17.30
N ILE A 579 -12.33 -2.65 16.82
CA ILE A 579 -12.72 -3.32 15.57
C ILE A 579 -13.50 -4.60 15.95
N GLY A 580 -14.67 -4.80 15.32
CA GLY A 580 -15.79 -5.66 15.77
C GLY A 580 -15.48 -7.04 16.40
N ASP A 581 -16.40 -7.51 17.26
CA ASP A 581 -16.41 -8.82 17.96
C ASP A 581 -17.84 -9.45 17.89
N GLU A 582 -17.96 -10.78 18.01
CA GLU A 582 -18.95 -11.73 17.43
C GLU A 582 -20.49 -11.59 17.57
N GLY A 583 -21.21 -12.04 16.50
CA GLY A 583 -22.61 -12.56 16.51
C GLY A 583 -23.48 -12.43 15.23
N VAL A 584 -23.67 -13.57 14.53
CA VAL A 584 -24.70 -14.12 13.57
C VAL A 584 -25.62 -13.21 12.71
N GLU A 585 -25.31 -13.09 11.41
CA GLU A 585 -26.21 -13.46 10.29
C GLU A 585 -25.39 -13.81 9.02
N THR A 586 -25.92 -14.68 8.16
CA THR A 586 -25.18 -15.62 7.29
C THR A 586 -24.64 -15.06 5.97
N ARG A 587 -23.37 -15.34 5.63
CA ARG A 587 -22.90 -15.61 4.24
C ARG A 587 -21.69 -16.57 4.20
N LYS A 588 -21.61 -17.38 3.13
CA LYS A 588 -20.52 -18.34 2.88
C LYS A 588 -19.32 -17.63 2.24
N GLY A 589 -18.13 -17.74 2.83
CA GLY A 589 -16.87 -17.44 2.13
C GLY A 589 -15.78 -16.68 2.90
N GLY A 590 -16.01 -16.20 4.13
CA GLY A 590 -15.02 -15.44 4.91
C GLY A 590 -14.02 -16.30 5.70
N ILE A 591 -12.96 -15.66 6.24
CA ILE A 591 -11.89 -16.30 7.03
C ILE A 591 -12.43 -16.98 8.31
N LEU A 592 -13.41 -16.34 8.96
CA LEU A 592 -14.15 -16.91 10.08
C LEU A 592 -15.41 -17.61 9.55
N THR A 593 -15.77 -18.76 10.13
CA THR A 593 -17.06 -19.41 9.88
C THR A 593 -17.88 -19.42 11.17
N PRO A 594 -19.21 -19.55 11.10
CA PRO A 594 -20.04 -19.70 12.31
C PRO A 594 -19.58 -20.83 13.23
N GLU A 595 -19.11 -21.95 12.67
CA GLU A 595 -18.60 -23.07 13.48
C GLU A 595 -17.28 -22.74 14.18
N HIS A 596 -16.42 -21.90 13.58
CA HIS A 596 -15.20 -21.42 14.23
C HIS A 596 -15.52 -20.49 15.40
N VAL A 597 -16.39 -19.52 15.17
CA VAL A 597 -16.93 -18.59 16.17
C VAL A 597 -17.55 -19.39 17.32
N ASP A 598 -18.38 -20.38 16.99
CA ASP A 598 -19.13 -21.12 17.98
C ASP A 598 -18.24 -21.96 18.92
N ALA A 599 -17.14 -22.49 18.40
CA ALA A 599 -16.18 -23.28 19.16
C ALA A 599 -15.17 -22.42 19.95
N LEU A 600 -14.94 -21.17 19.53
CA LEU A 600 -13.87 -20.32 20.03
C LEU A 600 -14.06 -19.93 21.49
N TRP A 601 -15.23 -19.40 21.82
CA TRP A 601 -15.43 -18.77 23.13
C TRP A 601 -15.32 -19.76 24.31
N PRO A 602 -15.92 -20.97 24.27
CA PRO A 602 -15.72 -21.98 25.32
C PRO A 602 -14.29 -22.46 25.47
N PHE A 603 -13.47 -22.32 24.42
CA PHE A 603 -12.07 -22.70 24.45
C PHE A 603 -11.19 -21.65 25.13
N VAL A 604 -11.42 -20.38 24.83
CA VAL A 604 -10.69 -19.25 25.40
C VAL A 604 -11.16 -18.95 26.83
N CYS A 605 -12.45 -19.17 27.10
CA CYS A 605 -13.11 -18.98 28.38
C CYS A 605 -13.85 -20.26 28.81
N PRO A 606 -13.17 -21.22 29.47
CA PRO A 606 -13.77 -22.49 29.88
C PRO A 606 -14.97 -22.35 30.84
N GLU A 607 -15.06 -21.22 31.55
CA GLU A 607 -16.15 -20.88 32.48
C GLU A 607 -17.31 -20.12 31.81
N THR A 608 -17.35 -20.09 30.48
CA THR A 608 -18.35 -19.33 29.74
C THR A 608 -19.78 -19.84 29.93
N THR A 609 -20.74 -18.93 29.85
CA THR A 609 -22.17 -19.25 29.73
C THR A 609 -22.65 -19.36 28.27
N GLY A 610 -21.74 -19.25 27.31
CA GLY A 610 -22.03 -19.23 25.87
C GLY A 610 -21.86 -17.83 25.25
N PHE A 611 -22.53 -17.57 24.13
CA PHE A 611 -22.35 -16.31 23.36
C PHE A 611 -22.92 -15.06 24.04
N ASP A 612 -23.77 -15.24 25.04
CA ASP A 612 -24.26 -14.13 25.87
C ASP A 612 -23.43 -13.95 27.16
N ASP A 613 -22.24 -14.54 27.23
CA ASP A 613 -21.30 -14.21 28.29
C ASP A 613 -20.93 -12.72 28.21
N PRO A 614 -21.10 -11.95 29.30
CA PRO A 614 -20.79 -10.52 29.35
C PRO A 614 -19.37 -10.12 28.92
N ARG A 615 -18.42 -11.06 28.96
CA ARG A 615 -17.02 -10.84 28.58
C ARG A 615 -16.82 -10.78 27.06
N ILE A 616 -17.65 -11.46 26.26
CA ILE A 616 -17.62 -11.36 24.78
C ILE A 616 -18.76 -10.49 24.25
N ASN A 617 -19.93 -10.56 24.90
CA ASN A 617 -21.10 -9.76 24.55
C ASN A 617 -21.25 -8.59 25.55
N PRO A 618 -20.69 -7.41 25.24
CA PRO A 618 -20.70 -6.25 26.15
C PRO A 618 -22.09 -5.63 26.35
N VAL A 619 -23.11 -6.13 25.66
CA VAL A 619 -24.51 -5.69 25.75
C VAL A 619 -25.43 -6.79 26.27
N ALA A 620 -24.88 -7.92 26.74
CA ALA A 620 -25.63 -8.99 27.36
C ALA A 620 -26.22 -8.59 28.72
N GLU A 621 -27.23 -9.33 29.17
CA GLU A 621 -27.77 -9.19 30.52
C GLU A 621 -26.69 -9.50 31.56
N GLY A 622 -26.50 -8.60 32.53
CA GLY A 622 -25.44 -8.71 33.54
C GLY A 622 -24.09 -8.12 33.10
N ALA A 623 -23.97 -7.59 31.88
CA ALA A 623 -22.78 -6.87 31.46
C ALA A 623 -22.60 -5.55 32.20
N PRO A 624 -21.34 -5.10 32.43
CA PRO A 624 -21.05 -3.80 33.00
C PRO A 624 -21.68 -2.68 32.17
N SER A 625 -22.20 -1.64 32.84
CA SER A 625 -22.79 -0.51 32.12
C SER A 625 -21.76 0.18 31.23
N LEU A 626 -22.12 0.40 29.96
CA LEU A 626 -21.31 1.19 29.03
C LEU A 626 -21.14 2.65 29.48
N ALA A 627 -22.04 3.15 30.34
CA ALA A 627 -21.92 4.48 30.94
C ALA A 627 -20.64 4.65 31.77
N THR A 628 -20.06 3.55 32.27
CA THR A 628 -18.82 3.58 33.06
C THR A 628 -17.57 3.42 32.22
N LEU A 629 -17.62 3.56 30.89
CA LEU A 629 -16.44 3.39 30.05
C LEU A 629 -15.40 4.50 30.32
N GLY A 630 -14.18 4.10 30.70
CA GLY A 630 -13.06 4.96 31.10
C GLY A 630 -12.32 5.60 29.94
N CYS A 631 -13.03 6.14 28.96
CA CYS A 631 -12.44 6.92 27.87
C CYS A 631 -13.33 8.10 27.50
N ARG A 632 -12.77 9.05 26.73
CA ARG A 632 -13.52 10.22 26.23
C ARG A 632 -14.06 10.02 24.81
N ARG A 633 -13.43 9.14 24.04
CA ARG A 633 -13.74 8.90 22.63
C ARG A 633 -13.74 7.41 22.32
N VAL A 634 -14.62 6.99 21.43
CA VAL A 634 -14.68 5.63 20.88
C VAL A 634 -14.81 5.70 19.36
N LEU A 635 -13.89 5.06 18.64
CA LEU A 635 -14.05 4.74 17.23
C LEU A 635 -14.39 3.24 17.12
N VAL A 636 -15.44 2.91 16.38
CA VAL A 636 -15.79 1.52 16.06
C VAL A 636 -15.56 1.29 14.59
N CYS A 637 -14.65 0.39 14.22
CA CYS A 637 -14.42 0.04 12.82
C CYS A 637 -15.06 -1.31 12.48
N VAL A 638 -15.83 -1.37 11.40
CA VAL A 638 -16.46 -2.59 10.88
C VAL A 638 -16.22 -2.70 9.38
N ALA A 639 -16.26 -3.93 8.84
CA ALA A 639 -16.16 -4.19 7.42
C ALA A 639 -17.44 -4.85 6.91
N GLU A 640 -17.90 -4.52 5.70
CA GLU A 640 -19.23 -4.90 5.20
C GLU A 640 -19.42 -6.41 5.11
N LEU A 641 -18.38 -7.16 4.75
CA LEU A 641 -18.44 -8.62 4.58
C LEU A 641 -18.06 -9.37 5.86
N ASP A 642 -17.68 -8.66 6.92
CA ASP A 642 -17.27 -9.24 8.20
C ASP A 642 -18.45 -9.84 8.97
N LEU A 643 -18.34 -11.11 9.39
CA LEU A 643 -19.33 -11.79 10.24
C LEU A 643 -19.58 -11.08 11.58
N LEU A 644 -18.66 -10.22 12.01
CA LEU A 644 -18.73 -9.46 13.28
C LEU A 644 -19.36 -8.06 13.11
N ARG A 645 -19.67 -7.65 11.87
CA ARG A 645 -20.16 -6.30 11.52
C ARG A 645 -21.34 -5.86 12.38
N GLU A 646 -22.41 -6.66 12.41
CA GLU A 646 -23.66 -6.29 13.08
C GLU A 646 -23.49 -6.07 14.58
N ARG A 647 -22.51 -6.73 15.19
CA ARG A 647 -22.23 -6.59 16.62
C ARG A 647 -21.36 -5.39 16.93
N GLY A 648 -20.43 -5.05 16.04
CA GLY A 648 -19.78 -3.73 16.06
C GLY A 648 -20.81 -2.60 15.99
N ARG A 649 -21.80 -2.70 15.09
CA ARG A 649 -22.91 -1.74 14.99
C ARG A 649 -23.75 -1.70 16.25
N LEU A 650 -24.17 -2.86 16.77
CA LEU A 650 -24.96 -2.95 18.01
C LEU A 650 -24.22 -2.36 19.22
N TYR A 651 -22.91 -2.61 19.34
CA TYR A 651 -22.09 -2.01 20.40
C TYR A 651 -22.07 -0.48 20.29
N TYR A 652 -21.83 0.04 19.09
CA TYR A 652 -21.87 1.48 18.83
C TYR A 652 -23.24 2.09 19.20
N GLU A 653 -24.33 1.48 18.75
CA GLU A 653 -25.70 1.92 19.05
C GLU A 653 -25.98 1.91 20.56
N LYS A 654 -25.64 0.82 21.25
CA LYS A 654 -25.86 0.69 22.71
C LYS A 654 -24.98 1.64 23.52
N LEU A 655 -23.77 1.93 23.05
CA LEU A 655 -22.92 2.94 23.66
C LEU A 655 -23.54 4.34 23.52
N LYS A 656 -24.09 4.67 22.33
CA LYS A 656 -24.80 5.95 22.09
C LYS A 656 -26.10 6.09 22.87
N GLU A 657 -26.78 4.98 23.13
CA GLU A 657 -28.01 4.93 23.95
C GLU A 657 -27.72 4.97 25.46
N SER A 658 -26.48 4.69 25.88
CA SER A 658 -26.09 4.72 27.29
C SER A 658 -25.85 6.14 27.81
N ASP A 659 -25.80 6.31 29.13
CA ASP A 659 -25.42 7.57 29.79
C ASP A 659 -23.92 7.89 29.69
N TRP A 660 -23.19 7.27 28.76
CA TRP A 660 -21.77 7.55 28.56
C TRP A 660 -21.58 8.95 27.94
N GLU A 661 -20.87 9.82 28.64
CA GLU A 661 -20.71 11.24 28.28
C GLU A 661 -19.68 11.49 27.16
N GLY A 662 -19.12 10.44 26.56
CA GLY A 662 -18.08 10.55 25.52
C GLY A 662 -18.61 10.63 24.09
N ASP A 663 -17.69 10.81 23.14
CA ASP A 663 -17.99 10.85 21.71
C ASP A 663 -17.71 9.47 21.07
N ALA A 664 -18.71 8.89 20.41
CA ALA A 664 -18.57 7.66 19.63
C ALA A 664 -18.79 7.91 18.13
N GLU A 665 -17.96 7.26 17.31
CA GLU A 665 -18.03 7.21 15.84
C GLU A 665 -18.02 5.73 15.37
N ILE A 666 -18.60 5.47 14.20
CA ILE A 666 -18.48 4.19 13.50
C ILE A 666 -17.96 4.42 12.08
N LEU A 667 -16.98 3.62 11.67
CA LEU A 667 -16.44 3.57 10.32
C LEU A 667 -16.77 2.20 9.71
N GLU A 668 -17.36 2.21 8.52
CA GLU A 668 -17.74 1.00 7.81
C GLU A 668 -16.98 0.91 6.47
N SER A 669 -16.21 -0.16 6.29
CA SER A 669 -15.45 -0.42 5.06
C SER A 669 -16.24 -1.32 4.12
N GLU A 670 -16.80 -0.72 3.05
CA GLU A 670 -17.58 -1.43 2.03
C GLU A 670 -16.76 -2.54 1.35
N ASN A 671 -17.37 -3.67 1.01
CA ASN A 671 -16.77 -4.80 0.28
C ASN A 671 -15.46 -5.37 0.88
N GLU A 672 -15.20 -5.16 2.18
CA GLU A 672 -14.03 -5.73 2.88
C GLU A 672 -14.46 -6.80 3.88
N ASP A 673 -13.58 -7.76 4.13
CA ASP A 673 -13.79 -8.89 5.05
C ASP A 673 -13.03 -8.72 6.38
N HIS A 674 -13.21 -9.64 7.32
CA HIS A 674 -12.63 -9.60 8.66
C HIS A 674 -11.10 -9.41 8.62
N GLY A 675 -10.62 -8.34 9.26
CA GLY A 675 -9.19 -8.03 9.34
C GLY A 675 -8.54 -7.64 8.00
N PHE A 676 -9.29 -7.20 6.99
CA PHE A 676 -8.79 -6.90 5.64
C PHE A 676 -7.52 -6.04 5.59
N PHE A 677 -7.34 -5.11 6.52
CA PHE A 677 -6.19 -4.22 6.58
C PHE A 677 -4.88 -4.91 7.00
N PHE A 678 -4.94 -6.13 7.55
CA PHE A 678 -3.78 -7.01 7.76
C PHE A 678 -3.46 -7.86 6.54
N PHE A 679 -4.49 -8.40 5.88
CA PHE A 679 -4.34 -9.30 4.75
C PHE A 679 -4.10 -8.55 3.43
N ASN A 680 -4.55 -7.30 3.36
CA ASN A 680 -4.37 -6.41 2.22
C ASN A 680 -3.98 -4.98 2.67
N PRO A 681 -2.80 -4.83 3.32
CA PRO A 681 -2.38 -3.56 3.91
C PRO A 681 -2.17 -2.47 2.84
N GLY A 682 -1.89 -2.83 1.59
CA GLY A 682 -1.75 -1.89 0.48
C GLY A 682 -3.06 -1.38 -0.13
N SER A 683 -4.21 -1.90 0.28
CA SER A 683 -5.50 -1.45 -0.27
C SER A 683 -5.79 0.01 0.05
N LEU A 684 -6.50 0.68 -0.86
CA LEU A 684 -6.96 2.06 -0.67
C LEU A 684 -7.79 2.21 0.61
N LYS A 685 -8.61 1.21 0.95
CA LYS A 685 -9.42 1.21 2.16
C LYS A 685 -8.62 0.94 3.44
N ALA A 686 -7.58 0.11 3.38
CA ALA A 686 -6.67 -0.05 4.52
C ALA A 686 -5.87 1.22 4.77
N GLU A 687 -5.52 1.93 3.69
CA GLU A 687 -4.89 3.24 3.76
C GLU A 687 -5.84 4.32 4.29
N GLU A 688 -7.11 4.31 3.89
CA GLU A 688 -8.16 5.18 4.42
C GLU A 688 -8.41 4.94 5.91
N LEU A 689 -8.55 3.67 6.30
CA LEU A 689 -8.67 3.26 7.70
C LEU A 689 -7.47 3.75 8.51
N ARG A 690 -6.23 3.53 8.04
CA ARG A 690 -5.03 4.07 8.70
C ARG A 690 -5.03 5.59 8.80
N LYS A 691 -5.45 6.30 7.74
CA LYS A 691 -5.57 7.77 7.75
C LYS A 691 -6.65 8.25 8.72
N ARG A 692 -7.72 7.48 8.91
CA ARG A 692 -8.82 7.81 9.84
C ARG A 692 -8.40 7.58 11.29
N ILE A 693 -7.75 6.44 11.57
CA ILE A 693 -7.13 6.15 12.86
C ILE A 693 -6.03 7.18 13.17
N ALA A 694 -5.25 7.57 12.16
CA ALA A 694 -4.22 8.60 12.23
C ALA A 694 -4.73 10.01 11.93
N GLY A 695 -6.03 10.29 12.14
CA GLY A 695 -6.79 11.45 11.63
C GLY A 695 -6.00 12.74 11.37
N ALA A 696 -6.32 13.52 10.33
CA ALA A 696 -5.64 14.82 10.12
C ALA A 696 -6.22 15.93 11.00
N ILE A 697 -7.56 15.95 11.18
CA ILE A 697 -8.29 16.88 12.05
C ILE A 697 -9.53 16.17 12.62
N CYS A 698 -9.73 16.23 13.93
CA CYS A 698 -10.95 15.80 14.61
C CYS A 698 -11.65 17.01 15.23
N ILE A 699 -12.96 17.12 15.01
CA ILE A 699 -13.80 18.20 15.57
C ILE A 699 -14.85 17.53 16.44
N TYR A 700 -14.78 17.79 17.75
CA TYR A 700 -15.65 17.17 18.76
C TYR A 700 -16.96 17.92 18.87
N ARG A 701 -18.01 17.23 19.34
CA ARG A 701 -19.30 17.87 19.64
C ARG A 701 -19.18 18.98 20.67
N SER A 702 -18.15 18.92 21.53
CA SER A 702 -17.82 19.97 22.50
C SER A 702 -17.23 21.25 21.87
N GLY A 703 -16.98 21.27 20.56
CA GLY A 703 -16.26 22.36 19.87
C GLY A 703 -14.73 22.29 20.00
N ARG A 704 -14.18 21.27 20.68
CA ARG A 704 -12.72 21.03 20.69
C ARG A 704 -12.28 20.58 19.29
N VAL A 705 -11.12 21.07 18.87
CA VAL A 705 -10.50 20.70 17.58
C VAL A 705 -9.13 20.10 17.88
N GLU A 706 -8.81 19.00 17.22
CA GLU A 706 -7.53 18.33 17.36
C GLU A 706 -6.93 18.09 15.98
N ARG A 707 -5.73 18.65 15.75
CA ARG A 707 -4.96 18.43 14.53
C ARG A 707 -3.93 17.37 14.85
N LEU A 708 -4.18 16.17 14.35
CA LEU A 708 -3.52 14.93 14.77
C LEU A 708 -2.33 14.57 13.87
N ARG A 709 -2.14 15.28 12.74
CA ARG A 709 -0.92 15.20 11.93
C ARG A 709 0.16 16.11 12.52
N PRO A 710 1.32 15.59 12.97
CA PRO A 710 2.44 16.43 13.38
C PRO A 710 2.92 17.24 12.17
N GLU A 711 3.02 18.54 12.35
CA GLU A 711 3.55 19.44 11.36
C GLU A 711 5.04 19.68 11.63
N GLU A 712 5.86 19.46 10.61
CA GLU A 712 7.27 19.84 10.66
C GLU A 712 7.37 21.36 10.51
N LEU A 713 7.71 22.06 11.59
CA LEU A 713 7.88 23.51 11.60
C LEU A 713 9.37 23.85 11.48
N VAL A 714 9.69 24.76 10.56
CA VAL A 714 11.05 25.26 10.36
C VAL A 714 11.18 26.62 11.06
N PRO A 715 12.22 26.87 11.85
CA PRO A 715 12.47 28.21 12.40
C PRO A 715 12.91 29.19 11.30
N PRO A 716 12.70 30.50 11.47
CA PRO A 716 13.24 31.48 10.54
C PRO A 716 14.77 31.43 10.57
N SER A 717 15.38 31.44 9.40
CA SER A 717 16.81 31.23 9.23
C SER A 717 17.37 31.96 8.00
N LEU A 718 18.71 31.99 7.91
CA LEU A 718 19.42 32.25 6.66
C LEU A 718 19.62 30.92 5.95
N ASP A 719 18.98 30.75 4.81
CA ASP A 719 19.05 29.52 4.03
C ASP A 719 20.42 29.39 3.34
N PRO A 720 21.16 28.29 3.59
CA PRO A 720 22.50 28.12 3.03
C PRO A 720 22.51 27.81 1.53
N THR A 721 21.40 27.32 0.98
CA THR A 721 21.27 26.91 -0.43
C THR A 721 20.87 28.10 -1.30
N THR A 722 19.85 28.84 -0.88
CA THR A 722 19.29 29.94 -1.67
C THR A 722 19.85 31.31 -1.27
N GLY A 723 20.42 31.43 -0.07
CA GLY A 723 20.84 32.70 0.51
C GLY A 723 19.69 33.59 1.00
N VAL A 724 18.45 33.09 1.01
CA VAL A 724 17.28 33.83 1.48
C VAL A 724 17.31 33.94 3.00
N GLN A 725 17.05 35.15 3.51
CA GLN A 725 16.89 35.39 4.94
C GLN A 725 15.41 35.42 5.29
N SER A 726 15.00 34.72 6.35
CA SER A 726 13.63 34.74 6.85
C SER A 726 13.53 35.23 8.29
N LYS A 727 12.36 35.80 8.65
CA LYS A 727 12.02 36.22 10.02
C LYS A 727 10.52 36.12 10.27
N ASP A 728 10.14 35.87 11.51
CA ASP A 728 8.74 35.86 11.95
C ASP A 728 8.38 37.20 12.59
N ILE A 729 7.18 37.69 12.29
CA ILE A 729 6.64 38.94 12.86
C ILE A 729 5.20 38.72 13.35
N THR A 730 4.76 39.57 14.27
CA THR A 730 3.37 39.68 14.68
C THR A 730 2.77 40.93 14.03
N ILE A 731 1.74 40.74 13.20
CA ILE A 731 0.99 41.83 12.55
C ILE A 731 0.01 42.44 13.55
N ASN A 732 -0.79 41.59 14.20
CA ASN A 732 -1.78 42.04 15.18
C ASN A 732 -1.67 41.21 16.48
N PRO A 733 -1.17 41.80 17.58
CA PRO A 733 -1.02 41.10 18.85
C PRO A 733 -2.36 40.78 19.54
N THR A 734 -3.45 41.45 19.16
CA THR A 734 -4.79 41.21 19.74
C THR A 734 -5.40 39.93 19.19
N THR A 735 -5.29 39.71 17.87
CA THR A 735 -5.81 38.50 17.21
C THR A 735 -4.78 37.37 17.17
N GLY A 736 -3.50 37.69 17.40
CA GLY A 736 -2.38 36.76 17.23
C GLY A 736 -1.94 36.59 15.78
N LEU A 737 -2.42 37.42 14.85
CA LEU A 737 -2.05 37.37 13.44
C LEU A 737 -0.55 37.58 13.27
N SER A 738 0.12 36.61 12.65
CA SER A 738 1.55 36.64 12.36
C SER A 738 1.83 36.41 10.88
N ALA A 739 3.07 36.68 10.48
CA ALA A 739 3.57 36.31 9.16
C ALA A 739 5.06 36.01 9.22
N ARG A 740 5.51 35.20 8.26
CA ARG A 740 6.93 34.99 7.97
C ARG A 740 7.35 35.79 6.74
N LEU A 741 8.37 36.60 6.89
CA LEU A 741 8.96 37.39 5.81
C LEU A 741 10.17 36.65 5.23
N TYR A 742 10.39 36.78 3.92
CA TYR A 742 11.51 36.21 3.18
C TYR A 742 12.17 37.29 2.32
N LEU A 743 13.46 37.54 2.55
CA LEU A 743 14.27 38.52 1.83
C LEU A 743 15.30 37.80 0.96
N PRO A 744 15.30 38.01 -0.36
CA PRO A 744 16.24 37.34 -1.26
C PRO A 744 17.65 37.94 -1.13
N PRO A 745 18.70 37.18 -1.45
CA PRO A 745 20.08 37.67 -1.41
C PRO A 745 20.30 38.88 -2.35
N SER A 746 19.52 38.96 -3.44
CA SER A 746 19.53 40.10 -4.38
C SER A 746 19.16 41.44 -3.74
N ALA A 747 18.56 41.47 -2.55
CA ALA A 747 18.32 42.70 -1.79
C ALA A 747 19.63 43.42 -1.40
N THR A 748 20.76 42.70 -1.37
CA THR A 748 22.08 43.26 -1.11
C THR A 748 22.76 43.68 -2.42
N GLY A 749 22.70 44.97 -2.75
CA GLY A 749 23.48 45.55 -3.86
C GLY A 749 22.69 46.22 -4.99
N ILE A 750 21.35 46.26 -4.95
CA ILE A 750 20.53 46.88 -5.99
C ILE A 750 19.88 48.17 -5.46
N PRO A 751 19.91 49.31 -6.18
CA PRO A 751 19.21 50.54 -5.79
C PRO A 751 17.68 50.52 -6.02
N LYS A 752 17.12 49.42 -6.57
CA LYS A 752 15.71 49.28 -6.93
C LYS A 752 14.96 48.48 -5.85
N LYS A 753 13.76 48.94 -5.48
CA LYS A 753 12.83 48.18 -4.63
C LYS A 753 12.35 46.90 -5.35
N LEU A 754 12.04 45.87 -4.58
CA LEU A 754 11.64 44.54 -5.01
C LEU A 754 10.11 44.42 -4.99
N PRO A 755 9.47 43.77 -5.98
CA PRO A 755 8.05 43.43 -5.88
C PRO A 755 7.75 42.68 -4.58
N VAL A 756 6.56 42.91 -4.01
CA VAL A 756 6.15 42.29 -2.76
C VAL A 756 5.09 41.22 -3.03
N LEU A 757 5.25 40.04 -2.46
CA LEU A 757 4.30 38.93 -2.61
C LEU A 757 3.69 38.55 -1.25
N LEU A 758 2.39 38.74 -1.10
CA LEU A 758 1.61 38.13 -0.02
C LEU A 758 1.29 36.68 -0.42
N THR A 759 1.87 35.70 0.29
CA THR A 759 1.55 34.28 0.09
C THR A 759 0.59 33.77 1.17
N ILE A 760 -0.44 33.05 0.73
CA ILE A 760 -1.50 32.52 1.59
C ILE A 760 -1.51 31.01 1.43
N HIS A 761 -1.19 30.29 2.50
CA HIS A 761 -1.10 28.82 2.46
C HIS A 761 -2.48 28.16 2.34
N GLY A 762 -2.50 26.97 1.75
CA GLY A 762 -3.63 26.06 1.66
C GLY A 762 -3.87 25.30 2.95
N GLY A 763 -4.18 24.00 2.84
CA GLY A 763 -4.55 23.18 4.01
C GLY A 763 -6.05 23.19 4.35
N GLY A 764 -6.91 23.49 3.37
CA GLY A 764 -8.36 23.39 3.54
C GLY A 764 -8.94 24.34 4.60
N PHE A 765 -8.31 25.50 4.83
CA PHE A 765 -8.60 26.48 5.90
C PHE A 765 -8.36 25.98 7.32
N CYS A 766 -8.04 24.70 7.50
CA CYS A 766 -8.03 24.04 8.79
C CYS A 766 -6.64 23.52 9.18
N LEU A 767 -5.70 23.44 8.25
CA LEU A 767 -4.35 22.91 8.45
C LEU A 767 -3.30 23.91 7.98
N MET A 768 -2.07 23.62 8.40
CA MET A 768 -0.84 24.26 7.96
C MET A 768 -0.58 25.65 8.55
N ARG A 769 0.69 26.08 8.42
CA ARG A 769 1.23 27.39 8.83
C ARG A 769 2.23 27.94 7.80
N SER A 770 2.57 29.22 7.91
CA SER A 770 3.66 29.87 7.17
C SER A 770 5.03 29.23 7.44
N SER A 771 5.20 28.63 8.63
CA SER A 771 6.43 27.98 9.08
C SER A 771 6.52 26.48 8.78
N SER A 772 5.48 25.87 8.20
CA SER A 772 5.49 24.45 7.81
C SER A 772 6.60 24.19 6.79
N SER A 773 7.35 23.11 6.91
CA SER A 773 8.52 22.83 6.07
C SER A 773 8.19 22.87 4.57
N ILE A 774 7.07 22.27 4.17
CA ILE A 774 6.60 22.27 2.77
C ILE A 774 6.38 23.68 2.21
N TYR A 775 5.81 24.59 3.01
CA TYR A 775 5.55 25.98 2.62
C TYR A 775 6.80 26.83 2.70
N HIS A 776 7.55 26.67 3.79
CA HIS A 776 8.80 27.37 4.00
C HIS A 776 9.77 27.13 2.86
N ASN A 777 10.00 25.86 2.50
CA ASN A 777 10.96 25.47 1.46
C ASN A 777 10.53 25.99 0.08
N TYR A 778 9.24 25.90 -0.23
CA TYR A 778 8.69 26.39 -1.50
C TYR A 778 8.81 27.92 -1.62
N ILE A 779 8.35 28.66 -0.61
CA ILE A 779 8.37 30.13 -0.62
C ILE A 779 9.80 30.65 -0.61
N ASN A 780 10.70 29.98 0.11
CA ASN A 780 12.12 30.30 0.11
C ASN A 780 12.71 30.20 -1.31
N SER A 781 12.51 29.06 -1.98
CA SER A 781 12.97 28.84 -3.35
C SER A 781 12.37 29.83 -4.34
N LEU A 782 11.06 30.10 -4.24
CA LEU A 782 10.36 31.07 -5.08
C LEU A 782 10.86 32.50 -4.86
N THR A 783 11.10 32.90 -3.60
CA THR A 783 11.64 34.22 -3.24
C THR A 783 13.02 34.42 -3.88
N ALA A 784 13.88 33.40 -3.80
CA ALA A 784 15.20 33.44 -4.41
C ALA A 784 15.12 33.51 -5.95
N LYS A 785 14.33 32.63 -6.56
CA LYS A 785 14.23 32.49 -8.03
C LYS A 785 13.57 33.71 -8.67
N ALA A 786 12.55 34.29 -8.03
CA ALA A 786 11.84 35.46 -8.53
C ALA A 786 12.51 36.79 -8.13
N GLY A 787 13.36 36.81 -7.10
CA GLY A 787 13.98 38.06 -6.62
C GLY A 787 12.97 39.04 -6.00
N ILE A 788 11.97 38.51 -5.29
CA ILE A 788 10.86 39.25 -4.68
C ILE A 788 10.95 39.24 -3.15
N LEU A 789 10.31 40.18 -2.47
CA LEU A 789 10.13 40.15 -1.01
C LEU A 789 8.80 39.43 -0.70
N SER A 790 8.86 38.26 -0.07
CA SER A 790 7.66 37.48 0.24
C SER A 790 7.21 37.66 1.69
N VAL A 791 5.90 37.72 1.90
CA VAL A 791 5.23 37.76 3.20
C VAL A 791 4.22 36.62 3.26
N SER A 792 4.52 35.58 4.03
CA SER A 792 3.66 34.41 4.19
C SER A 792 2.82 34.54 5.45
N VAL A 793 1.51 34.68 5.30
CA VAL A 793 0.59 34.96 6.43
C VAL A 793 0.17 33.69 7.16
N ASP A 794 0.17 33.73 8.49
CA ASP A 794 -0.44 32.73 9.37
C ASP A 794 -1.85 33.18 9.75
N TYR A 795 -2.83 32.91 8.87
CA TYR A 795 -4.22 33.24 9.17
C TYR A 795 -4.81 32.27 10.20
N ARG A 796 -5.83 32.73 10.94
CA ARG A 796 -6.51 31.90 11.93
C ARG A 796 -7.28 30.77 11.25
N LEU A 797 -7.06 29.55 11.74
CA LEU A 797 -7.63 28.33 11.17
C LEU A 797 -9.06 28.07 11.66
N ALA A 798 -9.86 27.46 10.79
CA ALA A 798 -11.14 26.86 11.11
C ALA A 798 -10.96 25.47 11.76
N PRO A 799 -11.95 24.98 12.53
CA PRO A 799 -13.21 25.65 12.86
C PRO A 799 -13.15 26.53 14.12
N GLU A 800 -12.02 26.68 14.80
CA GLU A 800 -11.90 27.58 15.96
C GLU A 800 -12.16 29.04 15.58
N ASN A 801 -11.80 29.41 14.35
CA ASN A 801 -12.08 30.71 13.75
C ASN A 801 -12.73 30.48 12.38
N PRO A 802 -14.06 30.23 12.31
CA PRO A 802 -14.76 30.05 11.05
C PRO A 802 -14.64 31.28 10.15
N LEU A 803 -14.93 31.12 8.85
CA LEU A 803 -15.02 32.26 7.95
C LEU A 803 -16.06 33.28 8.46
N PRO A 804 -15.77 34.60 8.36
CA PRO A 804 -14.75 35.22 7.51
C PRO A 804 -13.36 35.44 8.14
N ALA A 805 -13.03 34.85 9.30
CA ALA A 805 -11.79 35.17 10.04
C ALA A 805 -10.51 35.11 9.18
N ALA A 806 -10.34 34.04 8.38
CA ALA A 806 -9.19 33.93 7.48
C ALA A 806 -9.16 35.01 6.39
N TYR A 807 -10.32 35.43 5.86
CA TYR A 807 -10.40 36.52 4.89
C TYR A 807 -10.04 37.87 5.51
N ASP A 808 -10.48 38.10 6.75
CA ASP A 808 -10.18 39.34 7.48
C ASP A 808 -8.71 39.41 7.87
N ASP A 809 -8.11 38.29 8.30
CA ASP A 809 -6.69 38.19 8.63
C ASP A 809 -5.80 38.46 7.43
N CYS A 810 -6.09 37.85 6.27
CA CYS A 810 -5.32 38.09 5.06
C CYS A 810 -5.56 39.50 4.48
N TRP A 811 -6.75 40.08 4.68
CA TRP A 811 -7.01 41.48 4.37
C TRP A 811 -6.17 42.42 5.26
N GLU A 812 -6.15 42.19 6.57
CA GLU A 812 -5.37 42.97 7.51
C GLU A 812 -3.86 42.86 7.22
N ALA A 813 -3.37 41.66 6.88
CA ALA A 813 -1.99 41.46 6.44
C ALA A 813 -1.67 42.25 5.16
N LEU A 814 -2.60 42.33 4.21
CA LEU A 814 -2.43 43.17 3.01
C LEU A 814 -2.37 44.66 3.35
N GLU A 815 -3.24 45.15 4.25
CA GLU A 815 -3.20 46.55 4.68
C GLU A 815 -1.89 46.89 5.39
N TRP A 816 -1.40 45.98 6.23
CA TRP A 816 -0.10 46.08 6.89
C TRP A 816 1.07 46.13 5.89
N ILE A 817 1.02 45.32 4.82
CA ILE A 817 1.99 45.37 3.71
C ILE A 817 1.95 46.74 3.02
N LEU A 818 0.76 47.21 2.64
CA LEU A 818 0.57 48.48 1.93
C LEU A 818 0.95 49.71 2.78
N ALA A 819 0.88 49.60 4.11
CA ALA A 819 1.36 50.62 5.03
C ALA A 819 2.90 50.63 5.20
N ALA A 820 3.60 49.60 4.71
CA ALA A 820 5.04 49.41 4.86
C ALA A 820 5.49 49.21 6.32
N ASP A 821 4.65 48.60 7.16
CA ASP A 821 4.82 48.49 8.62
C ASP A 821 5.86 47.43 9.06
N ASP A 822 6.98 47.33 8.32
CA ASP A 822 8.19 46.59 8.70
C ASP A 822 9.45 47.22 8.05
N PRO A 823 10.63 47.16 8.70
CA PRO A 823 11.87 47.67 8.12
C PRO A 823 12.25 47.05 6.76
N TRP A 824 11.91 45.78 6.50
CA TRP A 824 12.17 45.15 5.20
C TRP A 824 11.20 45.65 4.13
N LEU A 825 9.92 45.79 4.46
CA LEU A 825 8.90 46.35 3.55
C LEU A 825 9.23 47.79 3.17
N SER A 826 9.47 48.66 4.17
CA SER A 826 9.78 50.07 3.94
C SER A 826 11.06 50.27 3.12
N LYS A 827 12.11 49.51 3.43
CA LYS A 827 13.43 49.63 2.78
C LYS A 827 13.51 48.95 1.42
N PHE A 828 13.02 47.72 1.30
CA PHE A 828 13.22 46.88 0.12
C PHE A 828 11.96 46.68 -0.72
N GLY A 829 10.76 46.81 -0.16
CA GLY A 829 9.50 46.53 -0.86
C GLY A 829 9.05 47.67 -1.80
N ASP A 830 8.62 47.28 -3.00
CA ASP A 830 7.94 48.09 -4.01
C ASP A 830 6.42 47.92 -3.87
N LEU A 831 5.80 48.90 -3.22
CA LEU A 831 4.37 48.85 -2.88
C LEU A 831 3.45 49.21 -4.06
N GLU A 832 3.99 49.64 -5.19
CA GLU A 832 3.22 49.76 -6.44
C GLU A 832 3.08 48.39 -7.13
N HIS A 833 3.95 47.43 -6.80
CA HIS A 833 3.99 46.09 -7.38
C HIS A 833 3.77 45.01 -6.32
N VAL A 834 2.61 45.05 -5.67
CA VAL A 834 2.17 44.04 -4.68
C VAL A 834 1.37 42.95 -5.37
N PHE A 835 1.74 41.69 -5.13
CA PHE A 835 1.05 40.51 -5.62
C PHE A 835 0.44 39.73 -4.47
N ILE A 836 -0.65 39.01 -4.73
CA ILE A 836 -1.26 38.08 -3.78
C ILE A 836 -1.28 36.70 -4.45
N ALA A 837 -0.74 35.69 -3.80
CA ALA A 837 -0.76 34.32 -4.29
C ALA A 837 -1.25 33.35 -3.23
N GLY A 838 -2.02 32.35 -3.64
CA GLY A 838 -2.35 31.23 -2.79
C GLY A 838 -2.82 30.03 -3.59
N GLU A 839 -2.72 28.86 -2.96
CA GLU A 839 -3.15 27.59 -3.52
C GLU A 839 -4.25 26.90 -2.71
N SER A 840 -5.13 26.17 -3.38
CA SER A 840 -6.24 25.45 -2.76
C SER A 840 -7.10 26.41 -1.91
N ALA A 841 -7.24 26.17 -0.60
CA ALA A 841 -7.89 27.14 0.31
C ALA A 841 -7.26 28.54 0.26
N GLY A 842 -5.93 28.65 0.14
CA GLY A 842 -5.23 29.92 -0.02
C GLY A 842 -5.58 30.63 -1.33
N GLY A 843 -5.82 29.88 -2.41
CA GLY A 843 -6.29 30.43 -3.69
C GLY A 843 -7.71 31.00 -3.59
N ASN A 844 -8.57 30.35 -2.81
CA ASN A 844 -9.89 30.88 -2.48
C ASN A 844 -9.82 32.18 -1.65
N ILE A 845 -8.94 32.24 -0.64
CA ILE A 845 -8.71 33.45 0.16
C ILE A 845 -8.16 34.57 -0.73
N ALA A 846 -7.18 34.28 -1.59
CA ALA A 846 -6.62 35.25 -2.53
C ALA A 846 -7.71 35.87 -3.42
N HIS A 847 -8.62 35.06 -3.97
CA HIS A 847 -9.78 35.56 -4.72
C HIS A 847 -10.64 36.52 -3.89
N ASN A 848 -11.08 36.11 -2.70
CA ASN A 848 -11.99 36.91 -1.87
C ASN A 848 -11.34 38.22 -1.38
N VAL A 849 -10.05 38.17 -1.02
CA VAL A 849 -9.24 39.36 -0.72
C VAL A 849 -9.15 40.26 -1.95
N GLY A 850 -8.88 39.70 -3.13
CA GLY A 850 -8.84 40.44 -4.40
C GLY A 850 -10.16 41.15 -4.76
N MET A 851 -11.29 40.52 -4.48
CA MET A 851 -12.62 41.15 -4.62
C MET A 851 -12.81 42.29 -3.63
N LYS A 852 -12.28 42.16 -2.40
CA LYS A 852 -12.27 43.23 -1.39
C LYS A 852 -11.35 44.38 -1.78
N VAL A 853 -10.19 44.11 -2.39
CA VAL A 853 -9.29 45.15 -2.94
C VAL A 853 -10.04 46.06 -3.89
N GLY A 854 -10.82 45.50 -4.83
CA GLY A 854 -11.58 46.27 -5.80
C GLY A 854 -12.71 47.10 -5.17
N ARG A 855 -13.44 46.51 -4.22
CA ARG A 855 -14.50 47.20 -3.46
C ARG A 855 -13.97 48.38 -2.63
N GLU A 856 -12.81 48.22 -1.99
CA GLU A 856 -12.19 49.26 -1.15
C GLU A 856 -11.32 50.25 -1.96
N GLY A 857 -11.24 50.08 -3.29
CA GLY A 857 -10.47 50.95 -4.17
C GLY A 857 -8.94 50.90 -3.95
N LYS A 858 -8.44 49.80 -3.37
CA LYS A 858 -7.00 49.54 -3.24
C LYS A 858 -6.44 49.04 -4.57
N LYS A 859 -5.11 49.04 -4.72
CA LYS A 859 -4.45 48.54 -5.93
C LYS A 859 -3.45 47.46 -5.55
N VAL A 860 -3.57 46.31 -6.21
CA VAL A 860 -2.53 45.28 -6.25
C VAL A 860 -2.21 44.98 -7.71
N GLU A 861 -0.96 44.64 -7.99
CA GLU A 861 -0.50 44.42 -9.36
C GLU A 861 -1.08 43.12 -9.92
N GLY A 862 -1.02 42.02 -9.17
CA GLY A 862 -1.61 40.78 -9.63
C GLY A 862 -2.00 39.76 -8.58
N LEU A 863 -2.86 38.84 -9.00
CA LEU A 863 -3.31 37.68 -8.25
C LEU A 863 -2.78 36.41 -8.91
N VAL A 864 -2.25 35.49 -8.12
CA VAL A 864 -2.08 34.10 -8.55
C VAL A 864 -3.01 33.22 -7.75
N MET A 865 -3.91 32.55 -8.46
CA MET A 865 -4.87 31.64 -7.87
C MET A 865 -4.59 30.26 -8.42
N ASP A 866 -3.95 29.44 -7.59
CA ASP A 866 -3.77 28.04 -7.87
C ASP A 866 -4.94 27.27 -7.28
N ARG A 867 -5.97 27.04 -8.11
CA ARG A 867 -7.20 26.28 -7.83
C ARG A 867 -8.18 26.96 -6.87
N ILE A 868 -9.40 27.23 -7.36
CA ILE A 868 -10.45 27.94 -6.62
C ILE A 868 -11.64 27.00 -6.40
N GLY A 869 -12.10 26.92 -5.15
CA GLY A 869 -13.42 26.39 -4.81
C GLY A 869 -13.45 24.96 -4.25
N ASN A 870 -14.67 24.51 -3.95
CA ASN A 870 -15.02 23.11 -3.66
C ASN A 870 -16.28 22.80 -4.50
N GLU A 871 -16.06 21.97 -5.53
CA GLU A 871 -16.97 21.26 -6.46
C GLU A 871 -18.21 21.91 -7.12
N GLY A 872 -18.45 21.53 -8.40
CA GLY A 872 -19.73 21.69 -9.11
C GLY A 872 -19.68 22.01 -10.62
N LEU A 873 -19.51 20.97 -11.48
CA LEU A 873 -20.14 20.70 -12.80
C LEU A 873 -19.28 19.67 -13.56
N GLU A 874 -19.75 18.41 -13.56
CA GLU A 874 -19.17 17.20 -14.17
C GLU A 874 -17.83 16.70 -13.60
N SER A 875 -17.83 15.40 -13.32
CA SER A 875 -16.75 14.60 -12.72
C SER A 875 -15.38 14.89 -13.32
N GLY A 876 -14.51 15.54 -12.54
CA GLY A 876 -13.08 15.38 -12.73
C GLY A 876 -12.71 13.91 -12.54
N LYS A 877 -11.82 13.37 -13.38
CA LYS A 877 -11.31 11.99 -13.29
C LYS A 877 -10.38 11.77 -12.08
N GLY A 878 -10.51 12.57 -11.03
CA GLY A 878 -9.71 12.48 -9.81
C GLY A 878 -10.08 11.21 -9.05
N LYS A 879 -9.07 10.37 -8.75
CA LYS A 879 -9.30 9.01 -8.25
C LYS A 879 -9.76 8.91 -6.77
N ASN A 880 -9.75 9.98 -5.96
CA ASN A 880 -9.62 9.82 -4.50
C ASN A 880 -10.41 10.76 -3.55
N ARG A 881 -11.31 11.66 -3.96
CA ARG A 881 -12.20 12.39 -3.01
C ARG A 881 -13.60 12.56 -3.59
N LYS A 882 -14.64 12.41 -2.75
CA LYS A 882 -16.05 12.53 -3.16
C LYS A 882 -16.60 13.93 -2.86
N VAL A 883 -17.65 14.32 -3.59
CA VAL A 883 -18.37 15.61 -3.47
C VAL A 883 -18.85 15.87 -2.03
N GLU A 884 -19.21 14.81 -1.34
CA GLU A 884 -19.73 14.84 0.02
C GLU A 884 -18.65 15.30 1.02
N ASP A 885 -17.38 14.93 0.80
CA ASP A 885 -16.25 15.33 1.65
C ASP A 885 -15.95 16.83 1.49
N ALA A 886 -16.07 17.33 0.26
CA ALA A 886 -15.95 18.74 -0.07
C ALA A 886 -17.03 19.59 0.62
N ASN A 887 -18.28 19.13 0.57
CA ASN A 887 -19.40 19.81 1.22
C ASN A 887 -19.25 19.80 2.75
N ALA A 888 -18.85 18.67 3.35
CA ALA A 888 -18.62 18.56 4.78
C ALA A 888 -17.50 19.48 5.27
N LEU A 889 -16.40 19.58 4.51
CA LEU A 889 -15.32 20.52 4.81
C LEU A 889 -15.80 21.97 4.73
N TRP A 890 -16.58 22.33 3.70
CA TRP A 890 -17.07 23.70 3.57
C TRP A 890 -18.06 24.09 4.68
N LEU A 891 -18.96 23.19 5.07
CA LEU A 891 -19.85 23.37 6.22
C LEU A 891 -19.06 23.55 7.53
N THR A 892 -17.94 22.86 7.66
CA THR A 892 -17.04 22.98 8.82
C THR A 892 -16.35 24.35 8.86
N VAL A 893 -15.86 24.81 7.71
CA VAL A 893 -15.13 26.08 7.57
C VAL A 893 -16.07 27.28 7.65
N PHE A 894 -17.29 27.14 7.13
CA PHE A 894 -18.31 28.17 7.15
C PHE A 894 -19.70 27.58 7.50
N PRO A 895 -20.03 27.41 8.80
CA PRO A 895 -21.29 26.81 9.24
C PRO A 895 -22.57 27.52 8.78
N GLY A 896 -22.48 28.81 8.41
CA GLY A 896 -23.60 29.60 7.88
C GLY A 896 -23.77 29.54 6.36
N THR A 897 -23.11 28.60 5.69
CA THR A 897 -23.08 28.48 4.21
C THR A 897 -24.43 28.11 3.60
N THR A 898 -24.67 28.55 2.37
CA THR A 898 -25.73 28.00 1.50
C THR A 898 -25.30 26.72 0.78
N GLY A 899 -24.18 26.13 1.19
CA GLY A 899 -23.57 24.97 0.57
C GLY A 899 -22.49 25.37 -0.44
N LEU A 900 -22.24 24.51 -1.41
CA LEU A 900 -21.17 24.71 -2.40
C LEU A 900 -21.48 25.82 -3.43
N ASP A 901 -22.70 26.34 -3.47
CA ASP A 901 -23.07 27.51 -4.27
C ASP A 901 -22.92 28.84 -3.53
N ASP A 902 -22.37 28.85 -2.32
CA ASP A 902 -22.02 30.10 -1.65
C ASP A 902 -21.02 30.90 -2.51
N PRO A 903 -21.27 32.20 -2.80
CA PRO A 903 -20.42 33.02 -3.66
C PRO A 903 -18.94 33.08 -3.26
N ARG A 904 -18.62 32.84 -1.99
CA ARG A 904 -17.24 32.84 -1.51
C ARG A 904 -16.46 31.61 -1.94
N ILE A 905 -17.13 30.49 -2.21
CA ILE A 905 -16.50 29.26 -2.70
C ILE A 905 -16.80 28.97 -4.17
N ASN A 906 -17.97 29.40 -4.64
CA ASN A 906 -18.38 29.37 -6.03
C ASN A 906 -18.53 30.82 -6.54
N PRO A 907 -17.44 31.46 -6.99
CA PRO A 907 -17.46 32.86 -7.42
C PRO A 907 -18.21 33.10 -8.75
N VAL A 908 -18.74 32.04 -9.35
CA VAL A 908 -19.56 32.07 -10.57
C VAL A 908 -21.00 31.61 -10.31
N ALA A 909 -21.38 31.42 -9.04
CA ALA A 909 -22.74 31.12 -8.65
C ALA A 909 -23.71 32.26 -9.00
N GLU A 910 -24.99 31.92 -9.12
CA GLU A 910 -26.04 32.92 -9.26
C GLU A 910 -26.05 33.86 -8.04
N GLY A 911 -26.02 35.17 -8.28
CA GLY A 911 -25.96 36.19 -7.22
C GLY A 911 -24.55 36.45 -6.69
N ALA A 912 -23.50 35.79 -7.20
CA ALA A 912 -22.13 36.12 -6.85
C ALA A 912 -21.74 37.54 -7.34
N PRO A 913 -20.88 38.27 -6.61
CA PRO A 913 -20.37 39.56 -7.06
C PRO A 913 -19.66 39.44 -8.42
N SER A 914 -19.87 40.42 -9.31
CA SER A 914 -19.27 40.41 -10.64
C SER A 914 -17.74 40.41 -10.59
N LEU A 915 -17.12 39.42 -11.24
CA LEU A 915 -15.66 39.31 -11.41
C LEU A 915 -15.04 40.55 -12.08
N ALA A 916 -15.83 41.37 -12.79
CA ALA A 916 -15.39 42.64 -13.35
C ALA A 916 -14.83 43.62 -12.31
N THR A 917 -15.21 43.43 -11.04
CA THR A 917 -14.82 44.28 -9.92
C THR A 917 -13.54 43.83 -9.21
N LEU A 918 -12.84 42.81 -9.73
CA LEU A 918 -11.61 42.29 -9.13
C LEU A 918 -10.50 43.37 -9.12
N GLY A 919 -9.93 43.64 -7.94
CA GLY A 919 -9.06 44.80 -7.68
C GLY A 919 -7.60 44.69 -8.11
N CYS A 920 -7.29 43.93 -9.16
CA CYS A 920 -5.92 43.75 -9.65
C CYS A 920 -5.82 44.03 -11.14
N ARG A 921 -4.59 44.14 -11.68
CA ARG A 921 -4.36 44.29 -13.12
C ARG A 921 -4.09 42.98 -13.83
N ARG A 922 -3.51 42.01 -13.11
CA ARG A 922 -3.05 40.75 -13.68
C ARG A 922 -3.55 39.57 -12.86
N VAL A 923 -3.96 38.50 -13.53
CA VAL A 923 -4.40 37.26 -12.89
C VAL A 923 -3.70 36.09 -13.55
N LEU A 924 -3.07 35.21 -12.78
CA LEU A 924 -2.63 33.90 -13.24
C LEU A 924 -3.50 32.83 -12.56
N VAL A 925 -4.24 32.06 -13.36
CA VAL A 925 -4.99 30.91 -12.89
C VAL A 925 -4.19 29.65 -13.20
N CYS A 926 -3.84 28.91 -12.15
CA CYS A 926 -3.10 27.66 -12.25
C CYS A 926 -4.00 26.48 -11.89
N ILE A 927 -3.95 25.41 -12.70
CA ILE A 927 -4.62 24.13 -12.44
C ILE A 927 -3.72 22.95 -12.83
N ALA A 928 -4.06 21.75 -12.35
CA ALA A 928 -3.39 20.51 -12.73
C ALA A 928 -4.39 19.52 -13.36
N GLU A 929 -3.93 18.72 -14.33
CA GLU A 929 -4.80 17.89 -15.19
C GLU A 929 -5.56 16.79 -14.40
N LEU A 930 -4.95 16.25 -13.35
CA LEU A 930 -5.55 15.18 -12.55
C LEU A 930 -6.30 15.70 -11.31
N ASP A 931 -6.30 17.02 -11.10
CA ASP A 931 -6.88 17.65 -9.92
C ASP A 931 -8.41 17.68 -9.93
N LEU A 932 -9.03 17.41 -8.78
CA LEU A 932 -10.48 17.50 -8.60
C LEU A 932 -11.03 18.93 -8.79
N LEU A 933 -10.22 19.96 -8.58
CA LEU A 933 -10.59 21.38 -8.75
C LEU A 933 -10.32 21.91 -10.16
N ARG A 934 -9.81 21.08 -11.08
CA ARG A 934 -9.42 21.46 -12.44
C ARG A 934 -10.51 22.23 -13.18
N GLU A 935 -11.72 21.66 -13.27
CA GLU A 935 -12.81 22.27 -14.02
C GLU A 935 -13.28 23.59 -13.39
N ARG A 936 -13.26 23.70 -12.05
CA ARG A 936 -13.59 24.96 -11.36
C ARG A 936 -12.60 26.07 -11.71
N GLY A 937 -11.31 25.78 -11.72
CA GLY A 937 -10.29 26.75 -12.14
C GLY A 937 -10.44 27.17 -13.60
N ARG A 938 -10.77 26.22 -14.50
CA ARG A 938 -11.03 26.52 -15.92
C ARG A 938 -12.26 27.42 -16.10
N VAL A 939 -13.39 27.06 -15.47
CA VAL A 939 -14.63 27.86 -15.51
C VAL A 939 -14.41 29.25 -14.92
N TYR A 940 -13.68 29.37 -13.81
CA TYR A 940 -13.33 30.66 -13.22
C TYR A 940 -12.57 31.55 -14.22
N TYR A 941 -11.52 31.00 -14.86
CA TYR A 941 -10.73 31.73 -15.84
C TYR A 941 -11.59 32.22 -17.03
N GLU A 942 -12.47 31.35 -17.55
CA GLU A 942 -13.39 31.69 -18.63
C GLU A 942 -14.36 32.80 -18.19
N LYS A 943 -14.98 32.67 -17.02
CA LYS A 943 -15.94 33.64 -16.49
C LYS A 943 -15.30 34.98 -16.13
N LEU A 944 -14.05 35.00 -15.67
CA LEU A 944 -13.31 36.23 -15.46
C LEU A 944 -13.16 37.00 -16.77
N LYS A 945 -12.80 36.33 -17.86
CA LYS A 945 -12.69 36.96 -19.19
C LYS A 945 -14.03 37.43 -19.75
N GLU A 946 -15.09 36.68 -19.49
CA GLU A 946 -16.46 37.05 -19.92
C GLU A 946 -17.06 38.19 -19.08
N SER A 947 -16.56 38.43 -17.88
CA SER A 947 -17.14 39.40 -16.95
C SER A 947 -16.98 40.86 -17.36
N GLY A 948 -16.06 41.16 -18.29
CA GLY A 948 -15.66 42.53 -18.64
C GLY A 948 -14.60 43.13 -17.70
N TRP A 949 -13.91 42.30 -16.91
CA TRP A 949 -12.73 42.73 -16.16
C TRP A 949 -11.65 43.26 -17.11
N GLU A 950 -11.12 44.46 -16.85
CA GLU A 950 -10.22 45.20 -17.77
C GLU A 950 -8.74 44.78 -17.67
N GLY A 951 -8.41 43.79 -16.82
CA GLY A 951 -7.05 43.30 -16.61
C GLY A 951 -6.61 42.18 -17.56
N GLU A 952 -5.39 41.69 -17.37
CA GLU A 952 -4.80 40.58 -18.11
C GLU A 952 -4.93 39.27 -17.33
N ALA A 953 -5.62 38.28 -17.91
CA ALA A 953 -5.75 36.93 -17.35
C ALA A 953 -4.86 35.94 -18.12
N GLU A 954 -4.00 35.24 -17.40
CA GLU A 954 -3.13 34.17 -17.87
C GLU A 954 -3.62 32.82 -17.28
N PHE A 955 -3.44 31.74 -18.02
CA PHE A 955 -3.87 30.40 -17.62
C PHE A 955 -2.73 29.40 -17.77
N LEU A 956 -2.52 28.57 -16.74
CA LEU A 956 -1.53 27.51 -16.71
C LEU A 956 -2.19 26.19 -16.31
N GLU A 957 -2.11 25.19 -17.19
CA GLU A 957 -2.52 23.82 -16.89
C GLU A 957 -1.31 22.88 -16.89
N SER A 958 -1.01 22.30 -15.73
CA SER A 958 0.06 21.33 -15.54
C SER A 958 -0.42 19.92 -15.89
N LYS A 959 0.01 19.41 -17.05
CA LYS A 959 -0.39 18.08 -17.56
C LYS A 959 0.25 16.94 -16.77
N GLY A 960 -0.55 15.90 -16.50
CA GLY A 960 -0.15 14.71 -15.74
C GLY A 960 0.03 14.92 -14.24
N GLU A 961 -0.20 16.13 -13.73
CA GLU A 961 0.04 16.50 -12.33
C GLU A 961 -1.26 16.47 -11.51
N ASP A 962 -1.12 16.22 -10.20
CA ASP A 962 -2.22 16.16 -9.22
C ASP A 962 -2.20 17.38 -8.25
N HIS A 963 -3.06 17.36 -7.23
CA HIS A 963 -3.29 18.43 -6.29
C HIS A 963 -2.01 18.84 -5.53
N CYS A 964 -1.66 20.12 -5.59
CA CYS A 964 -0.49 20.72 -4.93
C CYS A 964 0.87 20.03 -5.25
N PHE A 965 0.99 19.37 -6.41
CA PHE A 965 2.20 18.62 -6.80
C PHE A 965 3.53 19.39 -6.59
N PHE A 966 3.56 20.70 -6.84
CA PHE A 966 4.79 21.50 -6.73
C PHE A 966 5.25 21.79 -5.29
N ILE A 967 4.38 21.62 -4.29
CA ILE A 967 4.74 21.71 -2.86
C ILE A 967 5.02 20.31 -2.30
N ILE A 968 4.33 19.28 -2.81
CA ILE A 968 4.48 17.88 -2.37
C ILE A 968 5.76 17.25 -2.94
N GLU A 969 6.05 17.53 -4.21
CA GLU A 969 7.21 17.01 -4.95
C GLU A 969 8.03 18.18 -5.57
N PRO A 970 8.63 19.05 -4.74
CA PRO A 970 9.28 20.28 -5.22
C PRO A 970 10.51 20.03 -6.10
N GLY A 971 11.06 18.81 -6.09
CA GLY A 971 12.20 18.41 -6.94
C GLY A 971 11.81 17.89 -8.32
N SER A 972 10.52 17.80 -8.66
CA SER A 972 10.09 17.34 -9.98
C SER A 972 10.35 18.41 -11.04
N LEU A 973 10.62 17.99 -12.29
CA LEU A 973 10.78 18.91 -13.42
C LEU A 973 9.55 19.80 -13.62
N LYS A 974 8.36 19.27 -13.35
CA LYS A 974 7.10 19.98 -13.47
C LYS A 974 6.93 21.04 -12.38
N ALA A 975 7.39 20.76 -11.15
CA ALA A 975 7.42 21.76 -10.08
C ALA A 975 8.38 22.90 -10.41
N GLU A 976 9.52 22.59 -11.03
CA GLU A 976 10.48 23.60 -11.49
C GLU A 976 9.90 24.47 -12.61
N GLU A 977 9.30 23.87 -13.64
CA GLU A 977 8.58 24.59 -14.73
C GLU A 977 7.49 25.52 -14.15
N PHE A 978 6.73 25.01 -13.18
CA PHE A 978 5.71 25.79 -12.48
C PHE A 978 6.31 26.99 -11.75
N MET A 979 7.39 26.78 -10.99
CA MET A 979 8.08 27.85 -10.26
C MET A 979 8.69 28.90 -11.20
N GLU A 980 9.21 28.49 -12.37
CA GLU A 980 9.66 29.42 -13.42
C GLU A 980 8.54 30.29 -13.93
N ARG A 981 7.37 29.68 -14.15
CA ARG A 981 6.20 30.42 -14.60
C ARG A 981 5.74 31.44 -13.57
N MET A 982 5.75 31.07 -12.29
CA MET A 982 5.46 31.97 -11.16
C MET A 982 6.47 33.12 -11.10
N ALA A 983 7.76 32.82 -11.14
CA ALA A 983 8.82 33.83 -11.11
C ALA A 983 8.75 34.80 -12.29
N SER A 984 8.41 34.30 -13.49
CA SER A 984 8.19 35.14 -14.67
C SER A 984 6.96 36.05 -14.51
N PHE A 985 5.89 35.56 -13.89
CA PHE A 985 4.69 36.36 -13.65
C PHE A 985 5.00 37.57 -12.74
N PHE A 986 5.78 37.39 -11.67
CA PHE A 986 6.12 38.49 -10.77
C PHE A 986 7.12 39.50 -11.36
N ASN A 987 7.98 39.07 -12.27
CA ASN A 987 9.05 39.91 -12.83
C ASN A 987 8.67 40.69 -14.08
N ASN A 988 7.72 40.21 -14.87
CA ASN A 988 7.24 40.93 -16.05
C ASN A 988 6.28 42.06 -15.60
N SER A 989 6.85 43.21 -15.25
CA SER A 989 6.12 44.46 -14.95
C SER A 989 6.29 45.47 -16.08
#